data_AF-A0AAU3BTX8-F1
#
_entry.id   AF-A0AAU3BTX8-F1
#
_cell.length_a   1.000
_cell.length_b   1.000
_cell.length_c   1.000
_cell.angle_alpha   90.00
_cell.angle_beta   90.00
_cell.angle_gamma   90.00
#
_symmetry.space_group_name_H-M   'P 1'
#
loop_
_entity.id
_entity.type
_entity.pdbx_description
1 polymer ?
#
loop_
_entity_poly.entity_id
_entity_poly.type
_entity_poly.pdbx_seq_one_letter_code
_entity_poly.pdbx_strand_id
1 'polypeptide(L)'
;MDEHGVDRTGPPIVPEPRPPPHGVMRKHPASRPARSWGPPPWLWLTLLLFLVQVPALTGHALGVGAGLARFDETGRGTFVTATLILVQLLPLLFLLAAALALFAPRARCRVVERRYGLLAPDDPLMAPPAAAPGYPGRPADPDFATRMTAFVNEHAPGVQLRLSTQEGLSARVYPGSWRTTRIGVFAPLVHLWRTDTEAARAVLLHELGHLRQGEQHVTGLGSPLTALVRVWPHVLAGFVVLPVTLLFVTGDATARLTLAEVVLVLFSVPKVLLLVVGALWSAELGADRFAARAAGADHVVRALRRLEQGDHGGLARLHHPPAGMRIRCVSRGETTRVQLLLTLLWPLALLAQLPLAMLGALPAYALLGAESDRATRQVLALAHESLVTEPAWWATLAVTLVWPLVTGVRPVRRGGAAVTMSAKVHTAAVLLPAVLLLVGLLPLVSRPPGGVFPDERAGPTAPPTRVPGGGARAGATPTACPSPAAPRDPTRPPGLPVFTPGTPPPSRDSEPDRQRGERTFRTLVVTVVEAVSGTRDQARDVGERLRGARWTLHEDGTLTADRAGVPLLRTTSADATTRLLTGRRTERTDVSATTTWMEARLVGGAGRTARLDLVRAATRDMRAVVDCREFTSTSSTAQRLSLTLGPE
;
A
#
# COMPACT_ATOMS: atom_id res chain seq x y z
N MET A 1 -17.90 25.42 -99.60
CA MET A 1 -18.00 26.58 -98.70
C MET A 1 -18.83 26.22 -97.49
N ASP A 2 -18.32 25.73 -96.37
CA ASP A 2 -17.03 25.14 -96.00
C ASP A 2 -17.24 24.40 -94.68
N GLU A 3 -16.44 23.35 -94.53
CA GLU A 3 -15.89 22.73 -93.32
C GLU A 3 -16.56 22.95 -91.95
N HIS A 4 -16.88 21.85 -91.26
CA HIS A 4 -16.09 21.43 -90.10
C HIS A 4 -16.43 20.00 -89.67
N GLY A 5 -15.42 19.14 -89.74
CA GLY A 5 -15.46 17.76 -89.29
C GLY A 5 -15.35 17.66 -87.77
N VAL A 6 -16.13 16.74 -87.20
CA VAL A 6 -16.03 16.33 -85.79
C VAL A 6 -15.32 14.99 -85.76
N ASP A 7 -14.07 15.03 -85.36
CA ASP A 7 -13.18 13.88 -85.21
C ASP A 7 -13.48 13.14 -83.89
N ARG A 8 -14.03 11.93 -83.99
CA ARG A 8 -14.30 11.05 -82.84
C ARG A 8 -13.04 10.24 -82.51
N THR A 9 -12.19 10.79 -81.65
CA THR A 9 -11.11 10.01 -81.03
C THR A 9 -11.66 9.26 -79.81
N GLY A 10 -11.82 7.95 -79.96
CA GLY A 10 -12.09 7.04 -78.84
C GLY A 10 -10.86 6.91 -77.92
N PRO A 11 -11.04 6.61 -76.62
CA PRO A 11 -9.94 6.46 -75.70
C PRO A 11 -9.05 5.26 -76.08
N PRO A 12 -7.73 5.34 -75.88
CA PRO A 12 -6.81 4.26 -76.18
C PRO A 12 -7.09 3.04 -75.28
N ILE A 13 -7.22 1.88 -75.92
CA ILE A 13 -7.30 0.58 -75.24
C ILE A 13 -5.96 0.34 -74.55
N VAL A 14 -5.93 0.48 -73.23
CA VAL A 14 -4.78 0.12 -72.39
C VAL A 14 -4.76 -1.41 -72.27
N PRO A 15 -3.68 -2.10 -72.69
CA PRO A 15 -3.58 -3.54 -72.56
C PRO A 15 -3.54 -3.95 -71.09
N GLU A 16 -4.38 -4.93 -70.73
CA GLU A 16 -4.40 -5.54 -69.40
C GLU A 16 -3.00 -6.06 -69.01
N PRO A 17 -2.50 -5.72 -67.81
CA PRO A 17 -1.23 -6.25 -67.32
C PRO A 17 -1.36 -7.77 -67.11
N ARG A 18 -0.52 -8.53 -67.82
CA ARG A 18 -0.41 -9.98 -67.66
C ARG A 18 -0.15 -10.33 -66.18
N PRO A 19 -0.86 -11.31 -65.60
CA PRO A 19 -0.60 -11.76 -64.24
C PRO A 19 0.85 -12.28 -64.14
N PRO A 20 1.58 -11.95 -63.07
CA PRO A 20 2.94 -12.41 -62.89
C PRO A 20 2.97 -13.94 -62.82
N PRO A 21 3.98 -14.60 -63.39
CA PRO A 21 4.11 -16.05 -63.34
C PRO A 21 4.16 -16.50 -61.87
N HIS A 22 3.44 -17.57 -61.56
CA HIS A 22 3.42 -18.21 -60.24
C HIS A 22 4.85 -18.61 -59.81
N GLY A 23 5.55 -17.67 -59.19
CA GLY A 23 6.86 -17.88 -58.61
C GLY A 23 6.74 -18.89 -57.49
N VAL A 24 7.39 -20.03 -57.66
CA VAL A 24 7.59 -21.05 -56.64
C VAL A 24 8.08 -20.36 -55.38
N MET A 25 7.20 -20.26 -54.38
CA MET A 25 7.46 -19.62 -53.10
C MET A 25 8.56 -20.45 -52.42
N ARG A 26 9.83 -20.03 -52.61
CA ARG A 26 10.98 -20.62 -51.93
C ARG A 26 10.67 -20.60 -50.43
N LYS A 27 10.43 -21.78 -49.84
CA LYS A 27 10.38 -21.96 -48.39
C LYS A 27 11.71 -21.47 -47.84
N HIS A 28 11.74 -20.23 -47.35
CA HIS A 28 12.90 -19.73 -46.62
C HIS A 28 13.16 -20.70 -45.47
N PRO A 29 14.40 -21.19 -45.32
CA PRO A 29 14.75 -22.11 -44.24
C PRO A 29 14.34 -21.46 -42.92
N ALA A 30 13.50 -22.16 -42.17
CA ALA A 30 12.95 -21.69 -40.90
C ALA A 30 14.14 -21.37 -39.97
N SER A 31 14.44 -20.08 -39.86
CA SER A 31 15.49 -19.56 -38.99
C SER A 31 15.19 -19.98 -37.55
N ARG A 32 16.25 -20.41 -36.86
CA ARG A 32 16.17 -20.90 -35.48
C ARG A 32 15.47 -19.85 -34.60
N PRO A 33 14.44 -20.24 -33.82
CA PRO A 33 13.63 -19.30 -33.07
C PRO A 33 14.38 -18.75 -31.88
N ALA A 34 14.38 -17.43 -31.75
CA ALA A 34 15.15 -16.68 -30.78
C ALA A 34 14.23 -15.95 -29.78
N ARG A 35 14.81 -15.59 -28.62
CA ARG A 35 14.15 -15.18 -27.37
C ARG A 35 13.74 -13.70 -27.38
N SER A 36 12.51 -13.35 -27.01
CA SER A 36 12.11 -11.93 -26.84
C SER A 36 12.00 -11.53 -25.36
N TRP A 37 12.62 -10.40 -25.01
CA TRP A 37 12.54 -9.83 -23.68
C TRP A 37 11.29 -8.96 -23.57
N GLY A 38 10.43 -9.27 -22.60
CA GLY A 38 9.33 -8.42 -22.17
C GLY A 38 9.78 -7.43 -21.09
N PRO A 39 8.98 -6.37 -20.81
CA PRO A 39 9.21 -5.54 -19.64
C PRO A 39 9.21 -6.39 -18.37
N PRO A 40 9.87 -5.95 -17.28
CA PRO A 40 9.75 -6.64 -16.01
C PRO A 40 8.28 -6.71 -15.57
N PRO A 41 7.91 -7.72 -14.76
CA PRO A 41 6.53 -8.05 -14.46
C PRO A 41 6.02 -7.14 -13.33
N TRP A 42 6.04 -5.83 -13.57
CA TRP A 42 5.76 -4.81 -12.55
C TRP A 42 4.42 -5.03 -11.88
N LEU A 43 3.41 -5.43 -12.64
CA LEU A 43 2.07 -5.74 -12.13
C LEU A 43 2.06 -6.83 -11.05
N TRP A 44 2.86 -7.88 -11.21
CA TRP A 44 3.02 -8.94 -10.21
C TRP A 44 3.82 -8.46 -9.00
N LEU A 45 4.86 -7.66 -9.24
CA LEU A 45 5.63 -7.04 -8.17
C LEU A 45 4.76 -6.13 -7.30
N THR A 46 3.93 -5.28 -7.91
CA THR A 46 2.95 -4.40 -7.24
C THR A 46 2.07 -5.21 -6.31
N LEU A 47 1.46 -6.28 -6.83
CA LEU A 47 0.57 -7.14 -6.06
C LEU A 47 1.30 -7.80 -4.89
N LEU A 48 2.51 -8.33 -5.10
CA LEU A 48 3.31 -8.97 -4.06
C LEU A 48 3.70 -7.98 -2.96
N LEU A 49 4.19 -6.80 -3.33
CA LEU A 49 4.55 -5.74 -2.39
C LEU A 49 3.36 -5.32 -1.55
N PHE A 50 2.19 -5.14 -2.16
CA PHE A 50 0.97 -4.84 -1.42
C PHE A 50 0.60 -5.95 -0.44
N LEU A 51 0.64 -7.21 -0.86
CA LEU A 51 0.36 -8.35 0.01
C LEU A 51 1.27 -8.40 1.23
N VAL A 52 2.57 -8.15 1.05
CA VAL A 52 3.55 -8.11 2.13
C VAL A 52 3.32 -6.91 3.06
N GLN A 53 2.84 -5.78 2.53
CA GLN A 53 2.59 -4.57 3.32
C GLN A 53 1.25 -4.58 4.08
N VAL A 54 0.32 -5.49 3.77
CA VAL A 54 -1.01 -5.55 4.42
C VAL A 54 -0.94 -5.48 5.95
N PRO A 55 -0.09 -6.26 6.65
CA PRO A 55 -0.06 -6.21 8.12
C PRO A 55 0.39 -4.85 8.66
N ALA A 56 1.41 -4.24 8.03
CA ALA A 56 1.92 -2.94 8.44
C ALA A 56 0.90 -1.82 8.19
N LEU A 57 0.24 -1.83 7.02
CA LEU A 57 -0.81 -0.86 6.67
C LEU A 57 -2.03 -0.99 7.59
N THR A 58 -2.44 -2.22 7.91
CA THR A 58 -3.55 -2.47 8.85
C THR A 58 -3.19 -1.99 10.25
N GLY A 59 -1.99 -2.30 10.73
CA GLY A 59 -1.50 -1.84 12.03
C GLY A 59 -1.42 -0.32 12.11
N HIS A 60 -0.97 0.35 11.04
CA HIS A 60 -0.92 1.80 10.96
C HIS A 60 -2.32 2.43 11.01
N ALA A 61 -3.26 1.96 10.17
CA ALA A 61 -4.62 2.48 10.13
C ALA A 61 -5.36 2.29 11.48
N LEU A 62 -5.19 1.12 12.12
CA LEU A 62 -5.72 0.87 13.46
C LEU A 62 -5.07 1.77 14.52
N GLY A 63 -3.76 2.01 14.41
CA GLY A 63 -3.02 2.91 15.30
C GLY A 63 -3.47 4.36 15.18
N VAL A 64 -3.62 4.87 13.96
CA VAL A 64 -4.16 6.21 13.67
C VAL A 64 -5.58 6.34 14.23
N GLY A 65 -6.42 5.34 13.99
CA GLY A 65 -7.79 5.35 14.50
C GLY A 65 -7.89 5.33 16.02
N ALA A 66 -7.08 4.51 16.69
CA ALA A 66 -7.01 4.50 18.14
C ALA A 66 -6.45 5.81 18.71
N GLY A 67 -5.55 6.48 17.98
CA GLY A 67 -5.03 7.79 18.34
C GLY A 67 -6.11 8.87 18.26
N LEU A 68 -6.77 8.98 17.11
CA LEU A 68 -7.83 9.97 16.87
C LEU A 68 -9.04 9.78 17.79
N ALA A 69 -9.44 8.54 18.06
CA ALA A 69 -10.54 8.24 19.00
C ALA A 69 -10.26 8.73 20.44
N ARG A 70 -9.00 8.90 20.85
CA ARG A 70 -8.65 9.46 22.16
C ARG A 70 -8.82 10.97 22.24
N PHE A 71 -8.85 11.67 21.12
CA PHE A 71 -8.99 13.13 21.07
C PHE A 71 -10.44 13.60 20.93
N ASP A 72 -11.37 12.68 20.64
CA ASP A 72 -12.79 13.00 20.49
C ASP A 72 -13.60 12.58 21.72
N GLU A 73 -13.51 13.36 22.80
CA GLU A 73 -14.31 13.16 24.01
C GLU A 73 -15.82 13.35 23.78
N THR A 74 -16.21 14.01 22.68
CA THR A 74 -17.61 14.36 22.37
C THR A 74 -18.32 13.37 21.45
N GLY A 75 -17.60 12.37 20.91
CA GLY A 75 -18.13 11.35 20.00
C GLY A 75 -18.46 11.83 18.58
N ARG A 76 -18.31 13.13 18.28
CA ARG A 76 -18.64 13.72 16.96
C ARG A 76 -17.51 13.57 15.95
N GLY A 77 -16.26 13.71 16.38
CA GLY A 77 -15.07 13.42 15.57
C GLY A 77 -14.92 11.93 15.21
N THR A 78 -15.62 11.04 15.91
CA THR A 78 -15.52 9.58 15.77
C THR A 78 -16.05 9.14 14.41
N PHE A 79 -17.14 9.75 13.92
CA PHE A 79 -17.69 9.44 12.59
C PHE A 79 -16.73 9.87 11.47
N VAL A 80 -16.18 11.08 11.56
CA VAL A 80 -15.25 11.61 10.54
C VAL A 80 -13.95 10.80 10.56
N THR A 81 -13.42 10.52 11.74
CA THR A 81 -12.25 9.66 11.96
C THR A 81 -12.49 8.26 11.39
N ALA A 82 -13.60 7.60 11.72
CA ALA A 82 -13.95 6.28 11.20
C ALA A 82 -14.04 6.29 9.67
N THR A 83 -14.60 7.37 9.10
CA THR A 83 -14.70 7.53 7.66
C THR A 83 -13.34 7.70 7.00
N LEU A 84 -12.44 8.51 7.58
CA LEU A 84 -11.08 8.69 7.06
C LEU A 84 -10.26 7.39 7.16
N ILE A 85 -10.38 6.64 8.26
CA ILE A 85 -9.78 5.30 8.40
C ILE A 85 -10.32 4.37 7.32
N LEU A 86 -11.64 4.38 7.08
CA LEU A 86 -12.25 3.56 6.03
C LEU A 86 -11.69 3.91 4.65
N VAL A 87 -11.53 5.21 4.34
CA VAL A 87 -10.90 5.64 3.07
C VAL A 87 -9.47 5.15 2.96
N GLN A 88 -8.69 5.21 4.04
CA GLN A 88 -7.30 4.73 4.05
C GLN A 88 -7.20 3.20 3.93
N LEU A 89 -8.16 2.47 4.52
CA LEU A 89 -8.24 1.02 4.42
C LEU A 89 -8.80 0.55 3.08
N LEU A 90 -9.55 1.38 2.36
CA LEU A 90 -10.24 0.93 1.14
C LEU A 90 -9.28 0.43 0.03
N PRO A 91 -8.17 1.10 -0.31
CA PRO A 91 -7.21 0.57 -1.28
C PRO A 91 -6.70 -0.81 -0.84
N LEU A 92 -6.42 -0.96 0.45
CA LEU A 92 -5.99 -2.23 1.04
C LEU A 92 -7.06 -3.32 0.88
N LEU A 93 -8.33 -3.01 1.17
CA LEU A 93 -9.44 -3.95 1.03
C LEU A 93 -9.66 -4.37 -0.43
N PHE A 94 -9.58 -3.45 -1.38
CA PHE A 94 -9.69 -3.79 -2.80
C PHE A 94 -8.50 -4.59 -3.32
N LEU A 95 -7.29 -4.30 -2.85
CA LEU A 95 -6.09 -5.06 -3.20
C LEU A 95 -6.14 -6.46 -2.60
N LEU A 96 -6.63 -6.60 -1.36
CA LEU A 96 -6.89 -7.89 -0.74
C LEU A 96 -7.97 -8.66 -1.51
N ALA A 97 -9.06 -7.99 -1.90
CA ALA A 97 -10.09 -8.59 -2.74
C ALA A 97 -9.53 -9.00 -4.12
N ALA A 98 -8.63 -8.20 -4.71
CA ALA A 98 -7.92 -8.53 -5.93
C ALA A 98 -7.07 -9.79 -5.77
N ALA A 99 -6.31 -9.89 -4.67
CA ALA A 99 -5.50 -11.05 -4.36
C ALA A 99 -6.36 -12.30 -4.09
N LEU A 100 -7.44 -12.16 -3.30
CA LEU A 100 -8.40 -13.23 -3.02
C LEU A 100 -9.07 -13.73 -4.31
N ALA A 101 -9.39 -12.83 -5.24
CA ALA A 101 -9.97 -13.18 -6.54
C ALA A 101 -9.00 -14.02 -7.41
N LEU A 102 -7.68 -13.95 -7.17
CA LEU A 102 -6.72 -14.83 -7.85
C LEU A 102 -6.91 -16.29 -7.44
N PHE A 103 -7.36 -16.55 -6.21
CA PHE A 103 -7.58 -17.90 -5.70
C PHE A 103 -8.90 -18.53 -6.19
N ALA A 104 -9.80 -17.73 -6.77
CA ALA A 104 -11.10 -18.17 -7.25
C ALA A 104 -11.35 -17.86 -8.74
N PRO A 105 -10.44 -18.27 -9.67
CA PRO A 105 -10.56 -17.90 -11.08
C PRO A 105 -11.86 -18.40 -11.73
N ARG A 106 -12.39 -19.54 -11.28
CA ARG A 106 -13.68 -20.07 -11.77
C ARG A 106 -14.87 -19.20 -11.37
N ALA A 107 -14.89 -18.68 -10.14
CA ALA A 107 -15.97 -17.81 -9.67
C ALA A 107 -15.95 -16.51 -10.46
N ARG A 108 -14.75 -15.91 -10.60
CA ARG A 108 -14.54 -14.73 -11.44
C ARG A 108 -14.97 -14.97 -12.88
N CYS A 109 -14.59 -16.09 -13.48
CA CYS A 109 -15.00 -16.48 -14.84
C CYS A 109 -16.53 -16.46 -14.99
N ARG A 110 -17.27 -17.10 -14.08
CA ARG A 110 -18.73 -17.15 -14.13
C ARG A 110 -19.36 -15.76 -14.01
N VAL A 111 -18.84 -14.92 -13.11
CA VAL A 111 -19.33 -13.54 -12.94
C VAL A 111 -19.08 -12.73 -14.20
N VAL A 112 -17.89 -12.84 -14.79
CA VAL A 112 -17.52 -12.17 -16.04
C VAL A 112 -18.40 -12.63 -17.19
N GLU A 113 -18.55 -13.95 -17.39
CA GLU A 113 -19.35 -14.47 -18.50
C GLU A 113 -20.82 -14.07 -18.40
N ARG A 114 -21.40 -14.09 -17.18
CA ARG A 114 -22.76 -13.61 -16.94
C ARG A 114 -22.91 -12.12 -17.18
N ARG A 115 -22.02 -11.30 -16.60
CA ARG A 115 -22.09 -9.83 -16.68
C ARG A 115 -22.00 -9.32 -18.11
N TYR A 116 -21.16 -9.97 -18.92
CA TYR A 116 -20.88 -9.55 -20.29
C TYR A 116 -21.62 -10.38 -21.35
N GLY A 117 -22.46 -11.34 -20.95
CA GLY A 117 -23.18 -12.22 -21.89
C GLY A 117 -22.23 -12.99 -22.81
N LEU A 118 -21.11 -13.47 -22.28
CA LEU A 118 -20.08 -14.15 -23.07
C LEU A 118 -20.47 -15.62 -23.29
N LEU A 119 -20.76 -15.99 -24.53
CA LEU A 119 -21.20 -17.33 -24.92
C LEU A 119 -20.11 -18.06 -25.72
N ALA A 120 -20.26 -19.37 -25.83
CA ALA A 120 -19.40 -20.17 -26.70
C ALA A 120 -19.60 -19.77 -28.17
N PRO A 121 -18.58 -19.87 -29.05
CA PRO A 121 -18.75 -19.69 -30.49
C PRO A 121 -19.84 -20.59 -31.10
N ASP A 122 -19.99 -21.80 -30.57
CA ASP A 122 -20.95 -22.84 -30.98
C ASP A 122 -22.30 -22.74 -30.24
N ASP A 123 -22.52 -21.69 -29.44
CA ASP A 123 -23.79 -21.49 -28.75
C ASP A 123 -24.92 -21.18 -29.76
N PRO A 124 -26.10 -21.82 -29.68
CA PRO A 124 -27.22 -21.58 -30.59
C PRO A 124 -27.66 -20.11 -30.66
N LEU A 125 -27.46 -19.33 -29.59
CA LEU A 125 -27.79 -17.89 -29.57
C LEU A 125 -26.80 -17.05 -30.38
N MET A 126 -25.62 -17.57 -30.68
CA MET A 126 -24.61 -16.95 -31.54
C MET A 126 -24.68 -17.45 -32.98
N ALA A 127 -25.47 -18.49 -33.25
CA ALA A 127 -25.71 -18.96 -34.62
C ALA A 127 -26.30 -17.82 -35.45
N PRO A 128 -25.84 -17.61 -36.70
CA PRO A 128 -26.49 -16.67 -37.60
C PRO A 128 -27.99 -17.02 -37.66
N PRO A 129 -28.90 -16.03 -37.64
CA PRO A 129 -30.31 -16.31 -37.85
C PRO A 129 -30.43 -17.15 -39.13
N ALA A 130 -31.05 -18.33 -39.02
CA ALA A 130 -31.23 -19.24 -40.14
C ALA A 130 -31.72 -18.41 -41.33
N ALA A 131 -30.97 -18.45 -42.43
CA ALA A 131 -31.21 -17.58 -43.59
C ALA A 131 -32.71 -17.56 -43.88
N ALA A 132 -33.33 -16.39 -43.78
CA ALA A 132 -34.76 -16.26 -43.97
C ALA A 132 -35.11 -16.96 -45.30
N PRO A 133 -36.06 -17.92 -45.31
CA PRO A 133 -36.39 -18.67 -46.51
C PRO A 133 -36.82 -17.69 -47.60
N GLY A 134 -35.95 -17.46 -48.60
CA GLY A 134 -36.19 -16.50 -49.67
C GLY A 134 -35.01 -15.64 -50.12
N TYR A 135 -33.84 -15.67 -49.45
CA TYR A 135 -32.63 -14.97 -49.92
C TYR A 135 -31.56 -15.95 -50.46
N PRO A 136 -31.70 -16.45 -51.71
CA PRO A 136 -30.67 -17.25 -52.35
C PRO A 136 -29.50 -16.34 -52.77
N GLY A 137 -28.30 -16.56 -52.21
CA GLY A 137 -27.10 -16.06 -52.89
C GLY A 137 -25.92 -15.59 -52.05
N ARG A 138 -26.02 -15.49 -50.71
CA ARG A 138 -24.81 -15.26 -49.90
C ARG A 138 -24.42 -16.57 -49.22
N PRO A 139 -23.41 -17.31 -49.73
CA PRO A 139 -22.84 -18.41 -48.94
C PRO A 139 -22.47 -17.84 -47.58
N ALA A 140 -22.88 -18.52 -46.51
CA ALA A 140 -22.54 -18.13 -45.15
C ALA A 140 -21.01 -18.03 -45.09
N ASP A 141 -20.48 -16.80 -45.08
CA ASP A 141 -19.05 -16.52 -44.95
C ASP A 141 -18.55 -17.37 -43.78
N PRO A 142 -17.53 -18.25 -43.97
CA PRO A 142 -17.06 -19.15 -42.93
C PRO A 142 -17.01 -18.40 -41.61
N ASP A 143 -17.80 -18.91 -40.67
CA ASP A 143 -18.19 -18.21 -39.45
C ASP A 143 -16.96 -17.55 -38.85
N PHE A 144 -16.95 -16.21 -38.79
CA PHE A 144 -15.80 -15.42 -38.37
C PHE A 144 -15.25 -15.95 -37.04
N ALA A 145 -16.11 -16.52 -36.19
CA ALA A 145 -15.75 -17.17 -34.94
C ALA A 145 -14.81 -18.38 -35.14
N THR A 146 -15.04 -19.20 -36.16
CA THR A 146 -14.16 -20.32 -36.52
C THR A 146 -12.79 -19.82 -36.97
N ARG A 147 -12.74 -18.77 -37.81
CA ARG A 147 -11.47 -18.17 -38.27
C ARG A 147 -10.68 -17.51 -37.14
N MET A 148 -11.35 -16.79 -36.23
CA MET A 148 -10.72 -16.25 -35.03
C MET A 148 -10.23 -17.35 -34.09
N THR A 149 -11.02 -18.42 -33.90
CA THR A 149 -10.65 -19.57 -33.06
C THR A 149 -9.43 -20.28 -33.61
N ALA A 150 -9.38 -20.51 -34.92
CA ALA A 150 -8.21 -21.09 -35.59
C ALA A 150 -6.97 -20.21 -35.38
N PHE A 151 -7.09 -18.89 -35.57
CA PHE A 151 -6.00 -17.94 -35.35
C PHE A 151 -5.47 -17.95 -33.91
N VAL A 152 -6.37 -17.97 -32.92
CA VAL A 152 -5.99 -18.05 -31.50
C VAL A 152 -5.33 -19.39 -31.17
N ASN A 153 -5.88 -20.50 -31.67
CA ASN A 153 -5.31 -21.85 -31.46
C ASN A 153 -3.91 -22.00 -32.06
N GLU A 154 -3.63 -21.34 -33.19
CA GLU A 154 -2.30 -21.29 -33.80
C GLU A 154 -1.26 -20.67 -32.85
N HIS A 155 -1.61 -19.57 -32.19
CA HIS A 155 -0.70 -18.78 -31.36
C HIS A 155 -0.64 -19.25 -29.90
N ALA A 156 -1.77 -19.73 -29.36
CA ALA A 156 -1.94 -20.15 -27.97
C ALA A 156 -2.96 -21.30 -27.86
N PRO A 157 -2.53 -22.56 -28.09
CA PRO A 157 -3.42 -23.71 -28.01
C PRO A 157 -4.00 -23.87 -26.60
N GLY A 158 -5.31 -24.13 -26.53
CA GLY A 158 -6.04 -24.29 -25.26
C GLY A 158 -6.69 -23.00 -24.73
N VAL A 159 -6.48 -21.86 -25.39
CA VAL A 159 -7.24 -20.63 -25.11
C VAL A 159 -8.60 -20.72 -25.80
N GLN A 160 -9.67 -20.48 -25.03
CA GLN A 160 -11.03 -20.52 -25.57
C GLN A 160 -11.51 -19.11 -25.93
N LEU A 161 -12.17 -18.97 -27.08
CA LEU A 161 -12.90 -17.75 -27.39
C LEU A 161 -14.29 -17.78 -26.77
N ARG A 162 -14.77 -16.62 -26.34
CA ARG A 162 -16.19 -16.37 -26.02
C ARG A 162 -16.65 -15.12 -26.72
N LEU A 163 -17.88 -15.14 -27.25
CA LEU A 163 -18.44 -14.03 -28.01
C LEU A 163 -19.48 -13.28 -27.18
N SER A 164 -19.57 -11.98 -27.36
CA SER A 164 -20.63 -11.12 -26.82
C SER A 164 -21.09 -10.12 -27.87
N THR A 165 -22.38 -9.82 -27.86
CA THR A 165 -22.99 -8.76 -28.67
C THR A 165 -22.89 -7.39 -28.03
N GLN A 166 -22.38 -7.28 -26.80
CA GLN A 166 -22.23 -5.98 -26.12
C GLN A 166 -21.26 -5.06 -26.88
N GLU A 167 -21.63 -3.79 -26.92
CA GLU A 167 -20.82 -2.70 -27.43
C GLU A 167 -19.94 -2.11 -26.30
N GLY A 168 -18.83 -1.45 -26.65
CA GLY A 168 -17.97 -0.73 -25.70
C GLY A 168 -16.69 -1.46 -25.25
N LEU A 169 -16.48 -2.72 -25.65
CA LEU A 169 -15.20 -3.44 -25.52
C LEU A 169 -14.84 -4.06 -26.88
N SER A 170 -13.57 -4.40 -27.12
CA SER A 170 -13.13 -5.06 -28.37
C SER A 170 -12.79 -6.53 -28.15
N ALA A 171 -11.71 -6.80 -27.43
CA ALA A 171 -11.36 -8.10 -26.89
C ALA A 171 -10.79 -7.93 -25.48
N ARG A 172 -10.89 -8.97 -24.66
CA ARG A 172 -10.20 -8.99 -23.37
C ARG A 172 -9.92 -10.40 -22.89
N VAL A 173 -8.69 -10.66 -22.46
CA VAL A 173 -8.31 -11.91 -21.81
C VAL A 173 -8.83 -11.98 -20.36
N TYR A 174 -9.23 -13.17 -19.90
CA TYR A 174 -9.61 -13.41 -18.50
C TYR A 174 -9.43 -14.89 -18.11
N PRO A 175 -9.24 -15.20 -16.81
CA PRO A 175 -9.01 -16.57 -16.37
C PRO A 175 -10.31 -17.37 -16.44
N GLY A 176 -10.29 -18.54 -17.07
CA GLY A 176 -11.40 -19.50 -17.04
C GLY A 176 -11.31 -20.42 -15.83
N SER A 177 -10.11 -20.93 -15.57
CA SER A 177 -9.73 -21.69 -14.39
C SER A 177 -8.23 -21.52 -14.14
N TRP A 178 -7.65 -22.27 -13.21
CA TRP A 178 -6.21 -22.32 -13.01
C TRP A 178 -5.41 -22.84 -14.22
N ARG A 179 -6.07 -23.63 -15.09
CA ARG A 179 -5.43 -24.25 -16.26
C ARG A 179 -5.98 -23.76 -17.60
N THR A 180 -7.07 -22.99 -17.58
CA THR A 180 -7.75 -22.55 -18.79
C THR A 180 -7.86 -21.04 -18.81
N THR A 181 -7.59 -20.47 -19.97
CA THR A 181 -7.71 -19.03 -20.22
C THR A 181 -8.70 -18.80 -21.35
N ARG A 182 -9.41 -17.68 -21.27
CA ARG A 182 -10.43 -17.31 -22.24
C ARG A 182 -10.16 -15.90 -22.77
N ILE A 183 -10.55 -15.64 -24.00
CA ILE A 183 -10.61 -14.30 -24.58
C ILE A 183 -12.08 -14.01 -24.89
N GLY A 184 -12.61 -12.95 -24.29
CA GLY A 184 -13.91 -12.42 -24.66
C GLY A 184 -13.76 -11.52 -25.87
N VAL A 185 -14.53 -11.78 -26.92
CA VAL A 185 -14.58 -11.02 -28.17
C VAL A 185 -15.94 -10.34 -28.25
N PHE A 186 -15.93 -9.05 -28.50
CA PHE A 186 -17.13 -8.20 -28.48
C PHE A 186 -17.44 -7.68 -29.88
N ALA A 187 -18.64 -7.13 -30.08
CA ALA A 187 -19.13 -6.67 -31.37
C ALA A 187 -18.16 -5.74 -32.14
N PRO A 188 -17.48 -4.76 -31.50
CA PRO A 188 -16.48 -3.93 -32.17
C PRO A 188 -15.31 -4.70 -32.81
N LEU A 189 -14.81 -5.77 -32.17
CA LEU A 189 -13.76 -6.58 -32.78
C LEU A 189 -14.29 -7.43 -33.93
N VAL A 190 -15.53 -7.94 -33.84
CA VAL A 190 -16.18 -8.67 -34.95
C VAL A 190 -16.35 -7.76 -36.16
N HIS A 191 -16.77 -6.52 -35.94
CA HIS A 191 -16.85 -5.51 -37.00
C HIS A 191 -15.46 -5.18 -37.58
N LEU A 192 -14.45 -5.00 -36.73
CA LEU A 192 -13.08 -4.78 -37.19
C LEU A 192 -12.56 -5.98 -38.00
N TRP A 193 -12.85 -7.21 -37.59
CA TRP A 193 -12.43 -8.42 -38.30
C TRP A 193 -13.00 -8.51 -39.72
N ARG A 194 -14.24 -8.06 -39.90
CA ARG A 194 -14.90 -8.01 -41.21
C ARG A 194 -14.37 -6.89 -42.11
N THR A 195 -13.87 -5.79 -41.53
CA THR A 195 -13.48 -4.59 -42.30
C THR A 195 -11.97 -4.38 -42.45
N ASP A 196 -11.16 -4.85 -41.50
CA ASP A 196 -9.69 -4.87 -41.52
C ASP A 196 -9.22 -6.05 -40.66
N THR A 197 -9.22 -7.25 -41.27
CA THR A 197 -8.88 -8.51 -40.59
C THR A 197 -7.49 -8.46 -39.95
N GLU A 198 -6.52 -7.80 -40.56
CA GLU A 198 -5.17 -7.72 -40.01
C GLU A 198 -5.09 -6.81 -38.78
N ALA A 199 -5.82 -5.69 -38.76
CA ALA A 199 -5.96 -4.89 -37.55
C ALA A 199 -6.66 -5.68 -36.43
N ALA A 200 -7.68 -6.48 -36.75
CA ALA A 200 -8.35 -7.33 -35.77
C ALA A 200 -7.45 -8.46 -35.22
N ARG A 201 -6.63 -9.07 -36.07
CA ARG A 201 -5.57 -10.02 -35.67
C ARG A 201 -4.56 -9.36 -34.72
N ALA A 202 -4.19 -8.11 -34.98
CA ALA A 202 -3.30 -7.36 -34.10
C ALA A 202 -3.91 -7.14 -32.70
N VAL A 203 -5.22 -6.89 -32.60
CA VAL A 203 -5.93 -6.81 -31.30
C VAL A 203 -5.89 -8.16 -30.57
N LEU A 204 -6.17 -9.27 -31.25
CA LEU A 204 -6.08 -10.60 -30.63
C LEU A 204 -4.64 -10.93 -30.18
N LEU A 205 -3.63 -10.54 -30.95
CA LEU A 205 -2.24 -10.69 -30.55
C LEU A 205 -1.89 -9.85 -29.33
N HIS A 206 -2.44 -8.64 -29.19
CA HIS A 206 -2.30 -7.83 -27.97
C HIS A 206 -2.83 -8.59 -26.75
N GLU A 207 -4.04 -9.17 -26.82
CA GLU A 207 -4.59 -10.00 -25.73
C GLU A 207 -3.74 -11.23 -25.41
N LEU A 208 -3.16 -11.87 -26.44
CA LEU A 208 -2.21 -12.96 -26.26
C LEU A 208 -0.88 -12.50 -25.64
N GLY A 209 -0.52 -11.22 -25.81
CA GLY A 209 0.59 -10.58 -25.12
C GLY A 209 0.40 -10.55 -23.61
N HIS A 210 -0.80 -10.15 -23.15
CA HIS A 210 -1.18 -10.22 -21.74
C HIS A 210 -1.16 -11.66 -21.21
N LEU A 211 -1.69 -12.61 -22.00
CA LEU A 211 -1.67 -14.03 -21.65
C LEU A 211 -0.25 -14.55 -21.40
N ARG A 212 0.69 -14.22 -22.29
CA ARG A 212 2.09 -14.67 -22.19
C ARG A 212 2.80 -14.15 -20.94
N GLN A 213 2.37 -13.00 -20.43
CA GLN A 213 2.89 -12.39 -19.21
C GLN A 213 2.10 -12.84 -17.96
N GLY A 214 1.06 -13.66 -18.12
CA GLY A 214 0.20 -14.13 -17.03
C GLY A 214 -0.75 -13.05 -16.48
N GLU A 215 -0.86 -11.92 -17.16
CA GLU A 215 -1.53 -10.72 -16.65
C GLU A 215 -3.05 -10.87 -16.59
N GLN A 216 -3.61 -11.87 -17.27
CA GLN A 216 -5.06 -12.17 -17.23
C GLN A 216 -5.59 -12.33 -15.80
N HIS A 217 -4.75 -12.85 -14.88
CA HIS A 217 -5.14 -13.05 -13.49
C HIS A 217 -5.23 -11.72 -12.74
N VAL A 218 -4.41 -10.73 -13.06
CA VAL A 218 -4.36 -9.46 -12.32
C VAL A 218 -5.16 -8.35 -13.00
N THR A 219 -5.19 -8.26 -14.33
CA THR A 219 -5.78 -7.13 -15.08
C THR A 219 -6.80 -7.53 -16.14
N GLY A 220 -7.04 -8.83 -16.29
CA GLY A 220 -8.06 -9.34 -17.21
C GLY A 220 -9.48 -8.85 -16.89
N LEU A 221 -10.44 -9.21 -17.75
CA LEU A 221 -11.85 -8.84 -17.57
C LEU A 221 -12.36 -9.21 -16.16
N GLY A 222 -13.10 -8.30 -15.54
CA GLY A 222 -13.59 -8.46 -14.17
C GLY A 222 -12.51 -8.44 -13.07
N SER A 223 -11.32 -7.88 -13.33
CA SER A 223 -10.32 -7.70 -12.29
C SER A 223 -10.81 -6.71 -11.21
N PRO A 224 -10.70 -7.06 -9.91
CA PRO A 224 -10.94 -6.11 -8.83
C PRO A 224 -9.99 -4.92 -8.84
N LEU A 225 -8.79 -5.05 -9.43
CA LEU A 225 -7.84 -3.95 -9.58
C LEU A 225 -8.37 -2.87 -10.54
N THR A 226 -8.93 -3.29 -11.68
CA THR A 226 -9.56 -2.37 -12.62
C THR A 226 -10.85 -1.78 -12.03
N ALA A 227 -11.61 -2.58 -11.28
CA ALA A 227 -12.80 -2.10 -10.57
C ALA A 227 -12.43 -1.03 -9.52
N LEU A 228 -11.34 -1.22 -8.77
CA LEU A 228 -10.81 -0.24 -7.83
C LEU A 228 -10.57 1.09 -8.52
N VAL A 229 -9.77 1.12 -9.59
CA VAL A 229 -9.45 2.36 -10.32
C VAL A 229 -10.72 3.08 -10.83
N ARG A 230 -11.74 2.31 -11.25
CA ARG A 230 -13.00 2.87 -11.75
C ARG A 230 -13.89 3.44 -10.64
N VAL A 231 -14.00 2.74 -9.51
CA VAL A 231 -14.89 3.13 -8.40
C VAL A 231 -14.25 4.22 -7.53
N TRP A 232 -12.92 4.34 -7.57
CA TRP A 232 -12.18 5.20 -6.67
C TRP A 232 -12.61 6.67 -6.66
N PRO A 233 -12.85 7.36 -7.79
CA PRO A 233 -13.30 8.76 -7.75
C PRO A 233 -14.61 8.94 -7.00
N HIS A 234 -15.53 7.97 -7.10
CA HIS A 234 -16.80 7.99 -6.40
C HIS A 234 -16.63 7.76 -4.89
N VAL A 235 -15.71 6.87 -4.50
CA VAL A 235 -15.32 6.69 -3.10
C VAL A 235 -14.75 7.97 -2.54
N LEU A 236 -13.80 8.60 -3.24
CA LEU A 236 -13.17 9.83 -2.79
C LEU A 236 -14.22 10.94 -2.60
N ALA A 237 -15.13 11.09 -3.56
CA ALA A 237 -16.24 12.04 -3.44
C ALA A 237 -17.14 11.72 -2.23
N GLY A 238 -17.56 10.46 -2.06
CA GLY A 238 -18.48 10.08 -0.99
C GLY A 238 -17.86 10.08 0.42
N PHE A 239 -16.59 9.72 0.55
CA PHE A 239 -15.97 9.49 1.86
C PHE A 239 -14.87 10.51 2.22
N VAL A 240 -14.46 11.40 1.33
CA VAL A 240 -13.58 12.52 1.68
C VAL A 240 -14.34 13.84 1.62
N VAL A 241 -15.00 14.14 0.50
CA VAL A 241 -15.67 15.45 0.32
C VAL A 241 -16.84 15.61 1.30
N LEU A 242 -17.67 14.60 1.48
CA LEU A 242 -18.83 14.68 2.36
C LEU A 242 -18.44 14.88 3.85
N PRO A 243 -17.55 14.07 4.48
CA PRO A 243 -17.18 14.29 5.88
C PRO A 243 -16.50 15.63 6.13
N VAL A 244 -15.66 16.08 5.19
CA VAL A 244 -15.02 17.41 5.26
C VAL A 244 -16.07 18.50 5.24
N THR A 245 -17.04 18.41 4.34
CA THR A 245 -18.12 19.40 4.23
C THR A 245 -18.95 19.45 5.52
N LEU A 246 -19.31 18.29 6.07
CA LEU A 246 -20.02 18.19 7.35
C LEU A 246 -19.23 18.80 8.50
N LEU A 247 -17.93 18.53 8.58
CA LEU A 247 -17.04 19.07 9.60
C LEU A 247 -17.03 20.60 9.59
N PHE A 248 -16.87 21.21 8.42
CA PHE A 248 -16.90 22.68 8.27
C PHE A 248 -18.25 23.28 8.67
N VAL A 249 -19.37 22.62 8.34
CA VAL A 249 -20.71 23.07 8.73
C VAL A 249 -20.91 23.00 10.25
N THR A 250 -20.31 22.02 10.92
CA THR A 250 -20.48 21.81 12.37
C THR A 250 -19.59 22.68 13.26
N GLY A 251 -18.58 23.37 12.71
CA GLY A 251 -17.73 24.31 13.46
C GLY A 251 -16.85 23.68 14.55
N ASP A 252 -16.45 22.41 14.38
CA ASP A 252 -15.69 21.65 15.38
C ASP A 252 -14.24 22.15 15.51
N ALA A 253 -13.74 22.24 16.75
CA ALA A 253 -12.35 22.60 17.06
C ALA A 253 -11.35 21.54 16.56
N THR A 254 -11.77 20.29 16.36
CA THR A 254 -10.94 19.24 15.72
C THR A 254 -10.73 19.45 14.21
N ALA A 255 -11.29 20.53 13.64
CA ALA A 255 -11.24 20.80 12.21
C ALA A 255 -9.83 20.86 11.64
N ARG A 256 -8.84 21.40 12.36
CA ARG A 256 -7.46 21.51 11.84
C ARG A 256 -6.76 20.17 11.71
N LEU A 257 -6.85 19.32 12.74
CA LEU A 257 -6.27 17.97 12.73
C LEU A 257 -6.91 17.13 11.64
N THR A 258 -8.24 17.18 11.57
CA THR A 258 -9.01 16.45 10.57
C THR A 258 -8.73 16.96 9.16
N LEU A 259 -8.58 18.28 8.96
CA LEU A 259 -8.23 18.85 7.67
C LEU A 259 -6.81 18.47 7.25
N ALA A 260 -5.85 18.44 8.18
CA ALA A 260 -4.50 17.95 7.93
C ALA A 260 -4.54 16.48 7.48
N GLU A 261 -5.33 15.64 8.15
CA GLU A 261 -5.51 14.24 7.78
C GLU A 261 -6.18 14.08 6.41
N VAL A 262 -7.20 14.88 6.12
CA VAL A 262 -7.86 14.92 4.80
C VAL A 262 -6.87 15.26 3.70
N VAL A 263 -5.99 16.24 3.93
CA VAL A 263 -4.93 16.59 2.99
C VAL A 263 -4.00 15.39 2.80
N LEU A 264 -3.54 14.73 3.86
CA LEU A 264 -2.71 13.52 3.74
C LEU A 264 -3.41 12.41 2.95
N VAL A 265 -4.70 12.16 3.21
CA VAL A 265 -5.51 11.17 2.49
C VAL A 265 -5.64 11.53 1.01
N LEU A 266 -5.92 12.79 0.69
CA LEU A 266 -6.08 13.28 -0.68
C LEU A 266 -4.81 13.07 -1.51
N PHE A 267 -3.63 13.16 -0.89
CA PHE A 267 -2.34 12.93 -1.55
C PHE A 267 -1.87 11.46 -1.50
N SER A 268 -2.26 10.70 -0.46
CA SER A 268 -1.97 9.27 -0.35
C SER A 268 -2.66 8.45 -1.46
N VAL A 269 -3.83 8.90 -1.89
CA VAL A 269 -4.61 8.24 -2.93
C VAL A 269 -3.90 8.22 -4.29
N PRO A 270 -3.54 9.38 -4.89
CA PRO A 270 -2.81 9.36 -6.15
C PRO A 270 -1.43 8.71 -5.99
N LYS A 271 -0.83 8.73 -4.78
CA LYS A 271 0.41 8.00 -4.47
C LYS A 271 0.23 6.51 -4.77
N VAL A 272 -0.77 5.87 -4.16
CA VAL A 272 -1.05 4.43 -4.37
C VAL A 272 -1.44 4.15 -5.82
N LEU A 273 -2.34 4.97 -6.39
CA LEU A 273 -2.81 4.78 -7.76
C LEU A 273 -1.67 4.90 -8.78
N LEU A 274 -0.70 5.80 -8.58
CA LEU A 274 0.39 6.02 -9.53
C LEU A 274 1.21 4.75 -9.80
N LEU A 275 1.44 3.93 -8.77
CA LEU A 275 2.11 2.63 -8.93
C LEU A 275 1.26 1.66 -9.73
N VAL A 276 -0.02 1.52 -9.36
CA VAL A 276 -0.94 0.64 -10.06
C VAL A 276 -1.04 1.05 -11.54
N VAL A 277 -1.25 2.33 -11.81
CA VAL A 277 -1.29 2.91 -13.17
C VAL A 277 0.02 2.65 -13.92
N GLY A 278 1.18 2.91 -13.31
CA GLY A 278 2.48 2.65 -13.93
C GLY A 278 2.69 1.18 -14.30
N ALA A 279 2.25 0.25 -13.45
CA ALA A 279 2.28 -1.17 -13.73
C ALA A 279 1.30 -1.58 -14.83
N LEU A 280 0.06 -1.08 -14.81
CA LEU A 280 -0.94 -1.29 -15.85
C LEU A 280 -0.46 -0.79 -17.22
N TRP A 281 0.08 0.42 -17.26
CA TRP A 281 0.59 1.00 -18.49
C TRP A 281 1.78 0.22 -19.03
N SER A 282 2.67 -0.28 -18.16
CA SER A 282 3.77 -1.13 -18.60
C SER A 282 3.27 -2.44 -19.22
N ALA A 283 2.24 -3.06 -18.64
CA ALA A 283 1.60 -4.26 -19.17
C ALA A 283 1.01 -4.02 -20.57
N GLU A 284 0.19 -2.97 -20.71
CA GLU A 284 -0.45 -2.57 -21.96
C GLU A 284 0.55 -2.27 -23.08
N LEU A 285 1.59 -1.49 -22.78
CA LEU A 285 2.63 -1.18 -23.77
C LEU A 285 3.51 -2.40 -24.09
N GLY A 286 3.67 -3.32 -23.14
CA GLY A 286 4.30 -4.61 -23.35
C GLY A 286 3.50 -5.48 -24.32
N ALA A 287 2.18 -5.56 -24.15
CA ALA A 287 1.25 -6.25 -25.03
C ALA A 287 1.19 -5.62 -26.42
N ASP A 288 1.18 -4.29 -26.53
CA ASP A 288 1.27 -3.57 -27.80
C ASP A 288 2.55 -3.90 -28.57
N ARG A 289 3.70 -3.96 -27.89
CA ARG A 289 4.97 -4.35 -28.53
C ARG A 289 4.97 -5.80 -28.96
N PHE A 290 4.33 -6.67 -28.19
CA PHE A 290 4.16 -8.06 -28.58
C PHE A 290 3.32 -8.17 -29.88
N ALA A 291 2.19 -7.48 -29.95
CA ALA A 291 1.36 -7.42 -31.14
C ALA A 291 2.10 -6.80 -32.34
N ALA A 292 2.84 -5.71 -32.12
CA ALA A 292 3.58 -5.01 -33.17
C ALA A 292 4.67 -5.89 -33.79
N ARG A 293 5.32 -6.74 -32.99
CA ARG A 293 6.32 -7.70 -33.47
C ARG A 293 5.70 -8.88 -34.23
N ALA A 294 4.51 -9.31 -33.81
CA ALA A 294 3.86 -10.48 -34.38
C ALA A 294 3.05 -10.16 -35.66
N ALA A 295 2.34 -9.03 -35.68
CA ALA A 295 1.51 -8.61 -36.81
C ALA A 295 2.11 -7.46 -37.63
N GLY A 296 3.06 -6.70 -37.10
CA GLY A 296 3.55 -5.46 -37.70
C GLY A 296 2.97 -4.20 -37.04
N ALA A 297 3.79 -3.16 -36.93
CA ALA A 297 3.44 -1.91 -36.26
C ALA A 297 2.22 -1.20 -36.89
N ASP A 298 2.13 -1.19 -38.22
CA ASP A 298 1.05 -0.50 -38.93
C ASP A 298 -0.33 -1.07 -38.61
N HIS A 299 -0.43 -2.40 -38.47
CA HIS A 299 -1.68 -3.08 -38.13
C HIS A 299 -2.15 -2.72 -36.72
N VAL A 300 -1.23 -2.67 -35.76
CA VAL A 300 -1.53 -2.21 -34.39
C VAL A 300 -1.94 -0.74 -34.38
N VAL A 301 -1.25 0.13 -35.13
CA VAL A 301 -1.61 1.56 -35.21
C VAL A 301 -3.00 1.76 -35.83
N ARG A 302 -3.35 1.02 -36.89
CA ARG A 302 -4.69 1.06 -37.47
C ARG A 302 -5.75 0.57 -36.48
N ALA A 303 -5.47 -0.52 -35.77
CA ALA A 303 -6.36 -1.03 -34.72
C ALA A 303 -6.59 0.01 -33.61
N LEU A 304 -5.53 0.63 -33.08
CA LEU A 304 -5.63 1.66 -32.05
C LEU A 304 -6.46 2.85 -32.51
N ARG A 305 -6.24 3.36 -33.73
CA ARG A 305 -7.00 4.48 -34.29
C ARG A 305 -8.49 4.18 -34.48
N ARG A 306 -8.83 2.95 -34.91
CA ARG A 306 -10.21 2.50 -35.09
C ARG A 306 -10.94 2.33 -33.75
N LEU A 307 -10.25 1.80 -32.74
CA LEU A 307 -10.84 1.52 -31.42
C LEU A 307 -10.95 2.77 -30.53
N GLU A 308 -10.02 3.73 -30.64
CA GLU A 308 -10.04 4.99 -29.88
C GLU A 308 -11.31 5.84 -30.16
N GLN A 309 -11.92 5.66 -31.33
CA GLN A 309 -13.16 6.34 -31.69
C GLN A 309 -14.38 5.89 -30.85
N GLY A 310 -14.29 4.75 -30.14
CA GLY A 310 -15.42 4.17 -29.41
C GLY A 310 -15.37 4.27 -27.88
N ASP A 311 -14.24 4.63 -27.27
CA ASP A 311 -14.08 4.65 -25.81
C ASP A 311 -13.76 6.06 -25.28
N HIS A 312 -14.78 6.74 -24.75
CA HIS A 312 -14.71 8.13 -24.28
C HIS A 312 -14.67 8.26 -22.75
N GLY A 313 -14.56 7.16 -22.01
CA GLY A 313 -14.53 7.24 -20.54
C GLY A 313 -13.27 7.97 -20.04
N GLY A 314 -13.42 9.13 -19.39
CA GLY A 314 -12.27 9.86 -18.82
C GLY A 314 -11.39 9.02 -17.88
N LEU A 315 -11.99 8.06 -17.17
CA LEU A 315 -11.29 7.13 -16.28
C LEU A 315 -10.60 5.96 -17.01
N ALA A 316 -10.93 5.71 -18.28
CA ALA A 316 -10.24 4.72 -19.11
C ALA A 316 -8.74 5.02 -19.22
N ARG A 317 -8.40 6.32 -19.23
CA ARG A 317 -7.02 6.82 -19.29
C ARG A 317 -6.16 6.46 -18.08
N LEU A 318 -6.77 6.06 -16.95
CA LEU A 318 -6.02 5.62 -15.78
C LEU A 318 -5.51 4.18 -15.95
N HIS A 319 -6.25 3.31 -16.64
CA HIS A 319 -5.86 1.91 -16.79
C HIS A 319 -5.33 1.55 -18.17
N HIS A 320 -5.52 2.42 -19.17
CA HIS A 320 -4.88 2.33 -20.48
C HIS A 320 -4.01 3.57 -20.73
N PRO A 321 -2.77 3.42 -21.25
CA PRO A 321 -1.96 4.57 -21.63
C PRO A 321 -2.66 5.39 -22.74
N PRO A 322 -2.45 6.71 -22.81
CA PRO A 322 -2.99 7.54 -23.89
C PRO A 322 -2.61 6.98 -25.27
N ALA A 323 -3.54 6.96 -26.23
CA ALA A 323 -3.32 6.32 -27.52
C ALA A 323 -2.11 6.90 -28.27
N GLY A 324 -1.87 8.21 -28.18
CA GLY A 324 -0.66 8.84 -28.74
C GLY A 324 0.64 8.27 -28.17
N MET A 325 0.66 7.91 -26.89
CA MET A 325 1.80 7.21 -26.26
C MET A 325 1.92 5.78 -26.78
N ARG A 326 0.81 5.05 -26.87
CA ARG A 326 0.76 3.67 -27.42
C ARG A 326 1.26 3.62 -28.86
N ILE A 327 0.70 4.46 -29.75
CA ILE A 327 1.11 4.59 -31.16
C ILE A 327 2.60 4.94 -31.27
N ARG A 328 3.11 5.86 -30.44
CA ARG A 328 4.54 6.22 -30.42
C ARG A 328 5.42 5.04 -29.98
N CYS A 329 4.99 4.27 -28.98
CA CYS A 329 5.72 3.10 -28.50
C CYS A 329 5.71 1.96 -29.53
N VAL A 330 4.61 1.76 -30.23
CA VAL A 330 4.48 0.77 -31.31
C VAL A 330 5.36 1.14 -32.50
N SER A 331 5.22 2.36 -33.02
CA SER A 331 5.98 2.85 -34.18
C SER A 331 7.48 2.96 -33.95
N ARG A 332 7.93 3.11 -32.69
CA ARG A 332 9.35 3.22 -32.30
C ARG A 332 9.80 2.07 -31.39
N GLY A 333 9.12 0.93 -31.44
CA GLY A 333 9.23 -0.14 -30.43
C GLY A 333 10.62 -0.75 -30.28
N GLU A 334 11.50 -0.57 -31.26
CA GLU A 334 12.88 -1.06 -31.22
C GLU A 334 13.88 -0.03 -30.68
N THR A 335 13.49 1.25 -30.61
CA THR A 335 14.39 2.31 -30.14
C THR A 335 14.74 2.14 -28.65
N THR A 336 15.99 2.43 -28.30
CA THR A 336 16.50 2.42 -26.93
C THR A 336 15.64 3.28 -25.99
N ARG A 337 15.09 4.40 -26.47
CA ARG A 337 14.24 5.30 -25.68
C ARG A 337 12.94 4.64 -25.24
N VAL A 338 12.26 3.90 -26.12
CA VAL A 338 11.02 3.19 -25.75
C VAL A 338 11.32 2.04 -24.80
N GLN A 339 12.41 1.30 -25.02
CA GLN A 339 12.83 0.23 -24.10
C GLN A 339 13.13 0.79 -22.70
N LEU A 340 13.83 1.92 -22.63
CA LEU A 340 14.12 2.60 -21.38
C LEU A 340 12.84 3.07 -20.68
N LEU A 341 11.93 3.71 -21.41
CA LEU A 341 10.64 4.16 -20.87
C LEU A 341 9.88 3.00 -20.21
N LEU A 342 9.76 1.85 -20.88
CA LEU A 342 9.03 0.70 -20.34
C LEU A 342 9.68 0.09 -19.10
N THR A 343 11.00 0.08 -19.08
CA THR A 343 11.75 -0.47 -17.95
C THR A 343 11.75 0.49 -16.76
N LEU A 344 11.73 1.81 -17.02
CA LEU A 344 11.75 2.85 -16.00
C LEU A 344 10.35 3.30 -15.54
N LEU A 345 9.26 2.93 -16.22
CA LEU A 345 7.93 3.45 -15.91
C LEU A 345 7.53 3.20 -14.44
N TRP A 346 7.82 2.01 -13.93
CA TRP A 346 7.58 1.66 -12.52
C TRP A 346 8.52 2.38 -11.53
N PRO A 347 9.86 2.34 -11.69
CA PRO A 347 10.77 3.15 -10.86
C PRO A 347 10.44 4.66 -10.85
N LEU A 348 10.01 5.22 -11.99
CA LEU A 348 9.61 6.61 -12.09
C LEU A 348 8.30 6.88 -11.35
N ALA A 349 7.35 5.93 -11.39
CA ALA A 349 6.14 6.00 -10.57
C ALA A 349 6.48 5.99 -9.07
N LEU A 350 7.38 5.11 -8.62
CA LEU A 350 7.90 5.11 -7.25
C LEU A 350 8.58 6.44 -6.89
N LEU A 351 9.44 6.97 -7.76
CA LEU A 351 10.10 8.24 -7.53
C LEU A 351 9.08 9.38 -7.38
N ALA A 352 8.07 9.43 -8.25
CA ALA A 352 7.04 10.45 -8.23
C ALA A 352 6.09 10.36 -7.01
N GLN A 353 6.08 9.25 -6.28
CA GLN A 353 5.39 9.17 -4.99
C GLN A 353 6.02 10.08 -3.92
N LEU A 354 7.33 10.28 -3.95
CA LEU A 354 8.04 11.11 -2.98
C LEU A 354 7.61 12.57 -3.03
N PRO A 355 7.68 13.29 -4.17
CA PRO A 355 7.22 14.68 -4.21
C PRO A 355 5.73 14.78 -3.91
N LEU A 356 4.91 13.79 -4.28
CA LEU A 356 3.49 13.80 -3.93
C LEU A 356 3.27 13.67 -2.42
N ALA A 357 4.04 12.82 -1.74
CA ALA A 357 4.01 12.72 -0.28
C ALA A 357 4.47 14.02 0.38
N MET A 358 5.51 14.67 -0.16
CA MET A 358 5.97 15.97 0.32
C MET A 358 4.91 17.06 0.15
N LEU A 359 4.26 17.12 -1.02
CA LEU A 359 3.18 18.07 -1.33
C LEU A 359 1.95 17.89 -0.44
N GLY A 360 1.68 16.68 0.05
CA GLY A 360 0.64 16.44 1.06
C GLY A 360 1.09 16.77 2.48
N ALA A 361 2.32 16.40 2.86
CA ALA A 361 2.81 16.54 4.22
C ALA A 361 3.08 18.00 4.63
N LEU A 362 3.60 18.82 3.72
CA LEU A 362 3.86 20.25 4.00
C LEU A 362 2.58 21.02 4.41
N PRO A 363 1.50 21.04 3.63
CA PRO A 363 0.26 21.70 4.03
C PRO A 363 -0.37 21.06 5.26
N ALA A 364 -0.27 19.73 5.43
CA ALA A 364 -0.74 19.08 6.64
C ALA A 364 -0.01 19.59 7.89
N TYR A 365 1.33 19.70 7.85
CA TYR A 365 2.09 20.27 8.97
C TYR A 365 1.81 21.75 9.19
N ALA A 366 1.64 22.54 8.13
CA ALA A 366 1.26 23.94 8.23
C ALA A 366 -0.11 24.11 8.92
N LEU A 367 -1.08 23.25 8.59
CA LEU A 367 -2.41 23.23 9.23
C LEU A 367 -2.33 22.87 10.73
N LEU A 368 -1.34 22.09 11.11
CA LEU A 368 -1.05 21.74 12.51
C LEU A 368 -0.22 22.82 13.24
N GLY A 369 0.12 23.93 12.58
CA GLY A 369 0.86 25.04 13.18
C GLY A 369 2.38 24.85 13.23
N ALA A 370 2.93 23.92 12.45
CA ALA A 370 4.37 23.76 12.33
C ALA A 370 5.02 24.97 11.63
N GLU A 371 6.18 25.41 12.12
CA GLU A 371 7.00 26.39 11.42
C GLU A 371 7.45 25.82 10.07
N SER A 372 7.34 26.62 9.00
CA SER A 372 7.61 26.16 7.63
C SER A 372 8.99 25.51 7.48
N ASP A 373 10.03 26.08 8.09
CA ASP A 373 11.39 25.52 8.01
C ASP A 373 11.51 24.15 8.71
N ARG A 374 10.89 23.97 9.88
CA ARG A 374 10.86 22.68 10.58
C ARG A 374 10.02 21.65 9.83
N ALA A 375 8.86 22.06 9.32
CA ALA A 375 8.01 21.20 8.50
C ALA A 375 8.76 20.71 7.26
N THR A 376 9.43 21.62 6.53
CA THR A 376 10.24 21.25 5.35
C THR A 376 11.37 20.29 5.71
N ARG A 377 12.13 20.57 6.78
CA ARG A 377 13.20 19.66 7.23
C ARG A 377 12.66 18.29 7.63
N GLN A 378 11.53 18.22 8.33
CA GLN A 378 10.91 16.95 8.67
C GLN A 378 10.45 16.19 7.41
N VAL A 379 9.75 16.86 6.50
CA VAL A 379 9.23 16.24 5.26
C VAL A 379 10.38 15.69 4.42
N LEU A 380 11.47 16.45 4.28
CA LEU A 380 12.68 15.99 3.60
C LEU A 380 13.31 14.79 4.32
N ALA A 381 13.38 14.81 5.65
CA ALA A 381 13.92 13.69 6.42
C ALA A 381 13.07 12.41 6.27
N LEU A 382 11.72 12.53 6.25
CA LEU A 382 10.81 11.41 6.02
C LEU A 382 10.92 10.86 4.60
N ALA A 383 11.04 11.73 3.60
CA ALA A 383 11.24 11.30 2.21
C ALA A 383 12.62 10.69 1.98
N HIS A 384 13.64 11.16 2.72
CA HIS A 384 14.98 10.58 2.69
C HIS A 384 14.99 9.19 3.32
N GLU A 385 14.38 9.03 4.48
CA GLU A 385 14.21 7.74 5.15
C GLU A 385 13.41 6.75 4.30
N SER A 386 12.33 7.20 3.65
CA SER A 386 11.48 6.34 2.83
C SER A 386 12.22 5.70 1.65
N LEU A 387 13.29 6.31 1.14
CA LEU A 387 14.14 5.71 0.12
C LEU A 387 14.76 4.39 0.60
N VAL A 388 15.13 4.29 1.88
CA VAL A 388 15.81 3.12 2.45
C VAL A 388 14.84 2.17 3.12
N THR A 389 13.81 2.69 3.78
CA THR A 389 12.89 1.88 4.58
C THR A 389 11.73 1.32 3.76
N GLU A 390 11.34 1.93 2.64
CA GLU A 390 10.27 1.39 1.82
C GLU A 390 10.76 0.15 1.04
N PRO A 391 10.16 -1.04 1.24
CA PRO A 391 10.62 -2.27 0.61
C PRO A 391 10.46 -2.26 -0.91
N ALA A 392 9.67 -1.32 -1.46
CA ALA A 392 9.44 -1.19 -2.89
C ALA A 392 10.71 -0.83 -3.66
N TRP A 393 11.61 -0.01 -3.09
CA TRP A 393 12.89 0.35 -3.73
C TRP A 393 13.82 -0.85 -3.85
N TRP A 394 14.00 -1.58 -2.75
CA TRP A 394 14.80 -2.81 -2.72
C TRP A 394 14.26 -3.88 -3.66
N ALA A 395 12.93 -4.10 -3.66
CA ALA A 395 12.32 -5.08 -4.54
C ALA A 395 12.41 -4.68 -6.02
N THR A 396 12.30 -3.38 -6.32
CA THR A 396 12.50 -2.86 -7.68
C THR A 396 13.94 -3.09 -8.15
N LEU A 397 14.93 -2.80 -7.32
CA LEU A 397 16.34 -3.08 -7.62
C LEU A 397 16.59 -4.59 -7.82
N ALA A 398 16.06 -5.43 -6.92
CA ALA A 398 16.20 -6.88 -7.02
C ALA A 398 15.58 -7.42 -8.32
N VAL A 399 14.37 -6.97 -8.67
CA VAL A 399 13.71 -7.38 -9.92
C VAL A 399 14.48 -6.89 -11.13
N THR A 400 14.94 -5.63 -11.19
CA THR A 400 15.72 -5.16 -12.35
C THR A 400 17.02 -5.94 -12.53
N LEU A 401 17.73 -6.26 -11.44
CA LEU A 401 18.97 -7.04 -11.46
C LEU A 401 18.74 -8.49 -11.91
N VAL A 402 17.70 -9.15 -11.40
CA VAL A 402 17.46 -10.59 -11.60
C VAL A 402 16.66 -10.89 -12.87
N TRP A 403 15.89 -9.92 -13.39
CA TRP A 403 15.04 -10.11 -14.57
C TRP A 403 15.76 -10.66 -15.82
N PRO A 404 16.98 -10.21 -16.16
CA PRO A 404 17.81 -10.84 -17.18
C PRO A 404 17.98 -12.35 -17.05
N LEU A 405 18.18 -12.82 -15.82
CA LEU A 405 18.44 -14.23 -15.54
C LEU A 405 17.14 -15.04 -15.64
N VAL A 406 16.04 -14.50 -15.09
CA VAL A 406 14.71 -15.15 -15.12
C VAL A 406 14.20 -15.33 -16.55
N THR A 407 14.39 -14.30 -17.38
CA THR A 407 14.02 -14.38 -18.81
C THR A 407 14.98 -15.26 -19.61
N GLY A 408 16.23 -15.41 -19.17
CA GLY A 408 17.23 -16.29 -19.79
C GLY A 408 17.00 -17.79 -19.57
N VAL A 409 16.38 -18.18 -18.45
CA VAL A 409 16.22 -19.60 -18.04
C VAL A 409 14.98 -20.28 -18.63
N ARG A 410 13.96 -19.55 -19.07
CA ARG A 410 12.74 -20.18 -19.64
C ARG A 410 12.93 -20.57 -21.12
N PRO A 411 12.93 -21.87 -21.47
CA PRO A 411 13.00 -22.31 -22.87
C PRO A 411 11.67 -22.02 -23.57
N VAL A 412 11.58 -20.89 -24.28
CA VAL A 412 10.43 -20.58 -25.13
C VAL A 412 10.55 -21.37 -26.44
N ARG A 413 9.77 -22.45 -26.57
CA ARG A 413 9.50 -23.15 -27.84
C ARG A 413 8.68 -22.21 -28.74
N ARG A 414 9.10 -22.02 -30.01
CA ARG A 414 8.54 -21.11 -31.07
C ARG A 414 9.04 -19.67 -30.95
N GLY A 415 9.47 -18.93 -31.96
CA GLY A 415 9.34 -19.02 -33.41
C GLY A 415 9.91 -17.78 -34.13
N GLY A 416 10.51 -16.80 -33.41
CA GLY A 416 10.72 -15.43 -33.93
C GLY A 416 12.08 -14.82 -33.58
N ALA A 417 12.41 -13.68 -34.19
CA ALA A 417 13.68 -12.97 -33.98
C ALA A 417 13.79 -12.37 -32.57
N ALA A 418 14.97 -12.51 -31.95
CA ALA A 418 15.25 -11.99 -30.61
C ALA A 418 15.63 -10.52 -30.65
N VAL A 419 15.06 -9.75 -29.75
CA VAL A 419 15.57 -8.43 -29.37
C VAL A 419 16.15 -8.56 -27.98
N THR A 420 17.47 -8.57 -27.88
CA THR A 420 18.18 -8.44 -26.59
C THR A 420 17.96 -7.02 -26.08
N MET A 421 17.60 -6.88 -24.80
CA MET A 421 17.62 -5.57 -24.17
C MET A 421 19.04 -5.02 -24.26
N SER A 422 19.19 -3.80 -24.77
CA SER A 422 20.52 -3.17 -24.85
C SER A 422 21.13 -3.12 -23.46
N ALA A 423 22.41 -3.48 -23.33
CA ALA A 423 23.14 -3.40 -22.06
C ALA A 423 22.97 -2.01 -21.43
N LYS A 424 22.97 -0.94 -22.25
CA LYS A 424 22.74 0.43 -21.80
C LYS A 424 21.37 0.63 -21.13
N VAL A 425 20.30 0.02 -21.65
CA VAL A 425 18.95 0.09 -21.06
C VAL A 425 18.92 -0.62 -19.73
N HIS A 426 19.53 -1.82 -19.66
CA HIS A 426 19.62 -2.58 -18.43
C HIS A 426 20.41 -1.84 -17.36
N THR A 427 21.59 -1.33 -17.68
CA THR A 427 22.42 -0.55 -16.77
C THR A 427 21.66 0.67 -16.25
N ALA A 428 20.98 1.43 -17.12
CA ALA A 428 20.18 2.57 -16.68
C ALA A 428 19.02 2.17 -15.76
N ALA A 429 18.35 1.05 -16.04
CA ALA A 429 17.27 0.52 -15.19
C ALA A 429 17.73 0.05 -13.82
N VAL A 430 18.98 -0.43 -13.70
CA VAL A 430 19.59 -0.81 -12.42
C VAL A 430 20.13 0.43 -11.68
N LEU A 431 20.80 1.34 -12.40
CA LEU A 431 21.43 2.51 -11.82
C LEU A 431 20.42 3.44 -11.15
N LEU A 432 19.23 3.65 -11.72
CA LEU A 432 18.25 4.56 -11.14
C LEU A 432 17.84 4.18 -9.70
N PRO A 433 17.28 2.98 -9.43
CA PRO A 433 16.94 2.58 -8.07
C PRO A 433 18.18 2.44 -7.17
N ALA A 434 19.33 2.00 -7.71
CA ALA A 434 20.57 1.87 -6.92
C ALA A 434 21.09 3.22 -6.42
N VAL A 435 21.10 4.25 -7.28
CA VAL A 435 21.52 5.61 -6.92
C VAL A 435 20.55 6.21 -5.90
N LEU A 436 19.24 6.03 -6.08
CA LEU A 436 18.23 6.52 -5.13
C LEU A 436 18.38 5.87 -3.75
N LEU A 437 18.61 4.56 -3.69
CA LEU A 437 18.92 3.86 -2.45
C LEU A 437 20.22 4.37 -1.80
N LEU A 438 21.27 4.58 -2.61
CA LEU A 438 22.53 5.14 -2.11
C LEU A 438 22.35 6.54 -1.53
N VAL A 439 21.57 7.41 -2.19
CA VAL A 439 21.20 8.74 -1.68
C VAL A 439 20.46 8.63 -0.35
N GLY A 440 19.54 7.68 -0.22
CA GLY A 440 18.84 7.39 1.04
C GLY A 440 19.77 6.94 2.17
N LEU A 441 20.87 6.24 1.86
CA LEU A 441 21.85 5.76 2.85
C LEU A 441 22.82 6.85 3.32
N LEU A 442 22.98 7.93 2.55
CA LEU A 442 23.84 9.06 2.94
C LEU A 442 23.13 9.92 3.99
N PRO A 443 23.81 10.40 5.05
CA PRO A 443 23.22 11.23 6.10
C PRO A 443 23.02 12.69 5.65
N LEU A 444 22.31 12.91 4.54
CA LEU A 444 22.15 14.21 3.90
C LEU A 444 21.17 15.12 4.65
N VAL A 445 20.19 14.53 5.34
CA VAL A 445 19.14 15.27 6.06
C VAL A 445 19.05 14.75 7.48
N SER A 446 19.33 15.62 8.45
CA SER A 446 19.14 15.32 9.87
C SER A 446 17.70 15.66 10.27
N ARG A 447 17.03 14.76 10.98
CA ARG A 447 15.74 15.08 11.61
C ARG A 447 15.94 16.22 12.64
N PRO A 448 15.04 17.21 12.70
CA PRO A 448 15.12 18.24 13.72
C PRO A 448 15.02 17.61 15.12
N PRO A 449 15.92 17.96 16.06
CA PRO A 449 15.81 17.51 17.44
C PRO A 449 14.52 18.07 18.05
N GLY A 450 13.73 17.22 18.73
CA GLY A 450 12.45 17.61 19.35
C GLY A 450 11.20 17.41 18.47
N GLY A 451 11.35 16.95 17.23
CA GLY A 451 10.21 16.72 16.33
C GLY A 451 9.79 17.98 15.56
N VAL A 452 8.57 17.94 14.98
CA VAL A 452 8.06 19.02 14.11
C VAL A 452 7.58 20.22 14.92
N PHE A 453 6.99 19.95 16.08
CA PHE A 453 6.40 20.96 16.95
C PHE A 453 7.42 21.34 18.02
N PRO A 454 7.55 22.64 18.34
CA PRO A 454 8.38 23.07 19.46
C PRO A 454 7.96 22.30 20.72
N ASP A 455 8.93 21.72 21.41
CA ASP A 455 8.70 21.16 22.73
C ASP A 455 8.31 22.34 23.63
N GLU A 456 7.02 22.48 24.01
CA GLU A 456 6.51 23.59 24.85
C GLU A 456 7.26 23.71 26.19
N ARG A 457 8.04 22.69 26.54
CA ARG A 457 8.98 22.66 27.68
C ARG A 457 10.13 23.64 27.55
N ALA A 458 10.51 24.04 26.34
CA ALA A 458 11.41 25.16 26.12
C ALA A 458 10.61 26.46 26.28
N GLY A 459 10.17 26.73 27.51
CA GLY A 459 9.53 27.99 27.85
C GLY A 459 10.41 29.14 27.37
N PRO A 460 9.84 30.25 26.86
CA PRO A 460 10.63 31.38 26.44
C PRO A 460 11.49 31.80 27.63
N THR A 461 12.81 31.63 27.51
CA THR A 461 13.78 32.25 28.41
C THR A 461 13.48 33.74 28.35
N ALA A 462 12.73 34.21 29.36
CA ALA A 462 12.26 35.58 29.40
C ALA A 462 13.50 36.47 29.31
N PRO A 463 13.60 37.37 28.31
CA PRO A 463 14.63 38.40 28.37
C PRO A 463 14.39 39.19 29.67
N PRO A 464 15.45 39.49 30.45
CA PRO A 464 15.31 40.17 31.73
C PRO A 464 14.58 41.49 31.51
N THR A 465 13.37 41.61 32.03
CA THR A 465 12.52 42.77 31.82
C THR A 465 13.05 43.92 32.68
N ARG A 466 13.64 44.93 32.03
CA ARG A 466 13.77 46.27 32.61
C ARG A 466 12.41 46.96 32.52
N VAL A 467 11.86 47.32 33.67
CA VAL A 467 10.67 48.19 33.81
C VAL A 467 11.09 49.64 33.56
N PRO A 468 10.42 50.34 32.64
CA PRO A 468 9.56 51.48 33.03
C PRO A 468 8.26 51.46 32.17
N GLY A 469 7.06 51.80 32.63
CA GLY A 469 6.63 52.87 33.52
C GLY A 469 5.52 53.64 32.78
N GLY A 470 4.26 53.49 33.23
CA GLY A 470 3.17 54.45 33.02
C GLY A 470 2.37 54.41 31.70
N GLY A 471 1.06 54.21 31.80
CA GLY A 471 0.12 54.49 30.70
C GLY A 471 -1.18 53.69 30.75
N ALA A 472 -2.07 54.00 31.70
CA ALA A 472 -3.37 53.35 31.85
C ALA A 472 -4.32 53.69 30.69
N ARG A 473 -4.86 52.67 30.03
CA ARG A 473 -6.06 52.77 29.18
C ARG A 473 -7.02 51.65 29.57
N ALA A 474 -8.17 52.05 30.13
CA ALA A 474 -9.24 51.15 30.53
C ALA A 474 -9.88 50.51 29.28
N GLY A 475 -9.53 49.26 29.01
CA GLY A 475 -10.16 48.37 28.05
C GLY A 475 -10.36 47.02 28.72
N ALA A 476 -11.54 46.43 28.53
CA ALA A 476 -12.04 45.21 29.16
C ALA A 476 -10.94 44.26 29.64
N THR A 477 -10.88 44.03 30.96
CA THR A 477 -9.94 43.12 31.61
C THR A 477 -10.02 41.75 30.93
N PRO A 478 -9.01 41.32 30.16
CA PRO A 478 -9.00 39.97 29.61
C PRO A 478 -9.03 39.03 30.82
N THR A 479 -10.04 38.17 30.87
CA THR A 479 -10.11 37.11 31.88
C THR A 479 -8.82 36.31 31.74
N ALA A 480 -7.93 36.40 32.73
CA ALA A 480 -6.64 35.72 32.67
C ALA A 480 -6.90 34.23 32.47
N CYS A 481 -6.22 33.61 31.49
CA CYS A 481 -6.31 32.16 31.31
C CYS A 481 -5.97 31.49 32.66
N PRO A 482 -6.63 30.37 33.01
CA PRO A 482 -6.27 29.62 34.19
C PRO A 482 -4.78 29.23 34.11
N SER A 483 -4.01 29.58 35.13
CA SER A 483 -2.63 29.10 35.24
C SER A 483 -2.64 27.58 35.40
N PRO A 484 -1.72 26.84 34.75
CA PRO A 484 -1.63 25.40 34.92
C PRO A 484 -1.34 25.09 36.39
N ALA A 485 -2.33 24.58 37.12
CA ALA A 485 -2.07 24.01 38.44
C ALA A 485 -1.65 22.54 38.27
N ALA A 486 -0.61 22.14 39.00
CA ALA A 486 -0.08 20.78 38.94
C ALA A 486 -1.23 19.75 39.08
N PRO A 487 -1.26 18.71 38.24
CA PRO A 487 -2.31 17.69 38.33
C PRO A 487 -2.30 17.04 39.71
N ARG A 488 -3.50 16.63 40.17
CA ARG A 488 -3.63 15.80 41.38
C ARG A 488 -2.91 14.47 41.16
N ASP A 489 -2.56 13.80 42.25
CA ASP A 489 -1.99 12.47 42.17
C ASP A 489 -2.97 11.51 41.50
N PRO A 490 -2.55 10.84 40.42
CA PRO A 490 -3.38 9.84 39.77
C PRO A 490 -3.81 8.78 40.77
N THR A 491 -5.05 8.30 40.62
CA THR A 491 -5.58 7.19 41.43
C THR A 491 -5.17 5.84 40.85
N ARG A 492 -5.06 4.82 41.72
CA ARG A 492 -4.70 3.47 41.30
C ARG A 492 -5.76 2.94 40.32
N PRO A 493 -5.40 2.40 39.15
CA PRO A 493 -6.35 1.79 38.24
C PRO A 493 -7.18 0.70 38.94
N PRO A 494 -8.52 0.68 38.77
CA PRO A 494 -9.36 -0.38 39.31
C PRO A 494 -9.05 -1.72 38.63
N GLY A 495 -9.33 -2.84 39.33
CA GLY A 495 -9.23 -4.19 38.77
C GLY A 495 -7.80 -4.73 38.60
N LEU A 496 -6.78 -4.05 39.14
CA LEU A 496 -5.43 -4.60 39.17
C LEU A 496 -5.38 -5.83 40.09
N PRO A 497 -4.75 -6.94 39.65
CA PRO A 497 -4.58 -8.09 40.51
C PRO A 497 -3.77 -7.69 41.74
N VAL A 498 -4.27 -8.10 42.91
CA VAL A 498 -3.59 -7.91 44.20
C VAL A 498 -3.01 -9.24 44.63
N PHE A 499 -1.77 -9.26 45.10
CA PHE A 499 -1.27 -10.46 45.76
C PHE A 499 -1.93 -10.59 47.13
N THR A 500 -2.75 -11.62 47.32
CA THR A 500 -3.31 -11.96 48.62
C THR A 500 -2.34 -12.86 49.40
N PRO A 501 -2.26 -12.72 50.73
CA PRO A 501 -1.57 -13.71 51.56
C PRO A 501 -2.19 -15.08 51.29
N GLY A 502 -1.39 -16.03 50.79
CA GLY A 502 -1.84 -17.40 50.67
C GLY A 502 -2.06 -17.99 52.06
N THR A 503 -3.04 -18.88 52.21
CA THR A 503 -3.12 -19.73 53.39
C THR A 503 -1.81 -20.54 53.45
N PRO A 504 -1.00 -20.41 54.51
CA PRO A 504 0.28 -21.10 54.56
C PRO A 504 0.05 -22.61 54.42
N PRO A 505 0.88 -23.34 53.64
CA PRO A 505 0.82 -24.79 53.63
C PRO A 505 1.08 -25.31 55.05
N PRO A 506 0.44 -26.42 55.48
CA PRO A 506 0.66 -26.98 56.81
C PRO A 506 2.16 -27.23 57.01
N SER A 507 2.67 -26.64 58.08
CA SER A 507 4.08 -26.55 58.43
C SER A 507 4.76 -27.92 58.41
N ARG A 508 5.75 -28.10 57.52
CA ARG A 508 6.90 -28.94 57.84
C ARG A 508 7.82 -28.10 58.71
N ASP A 509 8.18 -28.64 59.87
CA ASP A 509 9.09 -28.08 60.88
C ASP A 509 10.42 -27.63 60.26
N SER A 510 10.39 -26.45 59.65
CA SER A 510 11.54 -25.81 59.05
C SER A 510 12.00 -24.78 60.05
N GLU A 511 13.19 -25.00 60.60
CA GLU A 511 13.86 -24.06 61.50
C GLU A 511 13.72 -22.63 60.98
N PRO A 512 13.43 -21.65 61.85
CA PRO A 512 13.40 -20.26 61.46
C PRO A 512 14.82 -19.85 61.09
N ASP A 513 15.13 -19.91 59.80
CA ASP A 513 16.38 -19.42 59.22
C ASP A 513 16.43 -17.90 59.43
N ARG A 514 16.94 -17.52 60.61
CA ARG A 514 17.26 -16.17 61.06
C ARG A 514 18.49 -15.64 60.33
N GLN A 515 18.58 -15.77 59.02
CA GLN A 515 19.52 -14.95 58.24
C GLN A 515 18.95 -13.54 58.12
N ARG A 516 19.06 -12.79 59.22
CA ARG A 516 18.93 -11.32 59.28
C ARG A 516 20.21 -10.75 58.67
N GLY A 517 20.16 -10.48 57.38
CA GLY A 517 21.22 -9.78 56.68
C GLY A 517 20.67 -9.23 55.37
N GLU A 518 21.25 -8.14 54.91
CA GLU A 518 20.96 -7.58 53.59
C GLU A 518 21.23 -8.64 52.50
N ARG A 519 20.24 -8.88 51.63
CA ARG A 519 20.38 -9.83 50.52
C ARG A 519 20.28 -9.09 49.20
N THR A 520 21.34 -9.20 48.41
CA THR A 520 21.36 -8.67 47.05
C THR A 520 21.09 -9.78 46.04
N PHE A 521 20.29 -9.46 45.03
CA PHE A 521 19.99 -10.33 43.92
C PHE A 521 20.17 -9.60 42.59
N ARG A 522 20.40 -10.36 41.52
CA ARG A 522 20.39 -9.87 40.14
C ARG A 522 19.30 -10.56 39.34
N THR A 523 18.54 -9.82 38.54
CA THR A 523 17.60 -10.41 37.57
C THR A 523 18.38 -11.21 36.53
N LEU A 524 18.27 -12.54 36.58
CA LEU A 524 18.87 -13.44 35.60
C LEU A 524 18.04 -13.48 34.31
N VAL A 525 16.73 -13.66 34.47
CA VAL A 525 15.80 -13.78 33.34
C VAL A 525 14.42 -13.23 33.71
N VAL A 526 13.75 -12.64 32.72
CA VAL A 526 12.34 -12.28 32.77
C VAL A 526 11.57 -13.40 32.09
N THR A 527 10.84 -14.22 32.86
CA THR A 527 10.16 -15.42 32.39
C THR A 527 8.75 -15.16 31.87
N VAL A 528 8.07 -14.15 32.42
CA VAL A 528 6.72 -13.74 32.00
C VAL A 528 6.69 -12.23 31.78
N VAL A 529 6.08 -11.82 30.67
CA VAL A 529 5.76 -10.44 30.33
C VAL A 529 4.35 -10.41 29.74
N GLU A 530 3.38 -9.95 30.54
CA GLU A 530 1.98 -9.90 30.17
C GLU A 530 1.46 -8.46 30.34
N ALA A 531 0.85 -7.91 29.29
CA ALA A 531 0.17 -6.62 29.36
C ALA A 531 -1.23 -6.84 29.93
N VAL A 532 -1.49 -6.29 31.12
CA VAL A 532 -2.83 -6.25 31.74
C VAL A 532 -3.63 -5.08 31.16
N SER A 533 -2.97 -3.95 30.92
CA SER A 533 -3.48 -2.84 30.11
C SER A 533 -2.32 -2.12 29.39
N GLY A 534 -2.59 -1.53 28.23
CA GLY A 534 -1.56 -0.98 27.34
C GLY A 534 -1.11 -1.99 26.28
N THR A 535 0.04 -1.75 25.65
CA THR A 535 0.54 -2.61 24.55
C THR A 535 1.54 -3.66 25.05
N ARG A 536 1.64 -4.77 24.30
CA ARG A 536 2.64 -5.81 24.57
C ARG A 536 4.08 -5.28 24.51
N ASP A 537 4.36 -4.30 23.65
CA ASP A 537 5.68 -3.69 23.52
C ASP A 537 6.04 -2.83 24.72
N GLN A 538 5.08 -2.10 25.30
CA GLN A 538 5.28 -1.37 26.56
C GLN A 538 5.64 -2.32 27.71
N ALA A 539 4.95 -3.46 27.81
CA ALA A 539 5.26 -4.48 28.81
C ALA A 539 6.66 -5.09 28.58
N ARG A 540 7.02 -5.37 27.32
CA ARG A 540 8.35 -5.88 26.95
C ARG A 540 9.47 -4.90 27.26
N ASP A 541 9.30 -3.63 26.93
CA ASP A 541 10.24 -2.55 27.24
C ASP A 541 10.50 -2.43 28.77
N VAL A 542 9.46 -2.60 29.59
CA VAL A 542 9.63 -2.67 31.05
C VAL A 542 10.39 -3.92 31.47
N GLY A 543 10.08 -5.08 30.88
CA GLY A 543 10.82 -6.32 31.12
C GLY A 543 12.31 -6.18 30.77
N GLU A 544 12.63 -5.58 29.62
CA GLU A 544 14.01 -5.34 29.19
C GLU A 544 14.76 -4.39 30.14
N ARG A 545 14.11 -3.32 30.64
CA ARG A 545 14.73 -2.45 31.65
C ARG A 545 15.04 -3.14 32.97
N LEU A 546 14.24 -4.15 33.35
CA LEU A 546 14.46 -4.95 34.55
C LEU A 546 15.45 -6.10 34.35
N ARG A 547 15.82 -6.42 33.10
CA ARG A 547 16.83 -7.42 32.79
C ARG A 547 18.18 -6.95 33.34
N GLY A 548 18.79 -7.80 34.18
CA GLY A 548 20.03 -7.47 34.88
C GLY A 548 19.91 -6.38 35.95
N ALA A 549 18.70 -5.99 36.38
CA ALA A 549 18.52 -5.11 37.54
C ALA A 549 19.04 -5.76 38.83
N ARG A 550 19.66 -4.95 39.68
CA ARG A 550 20.09 -5.33 41.03
C ARG A 550 18.98 -5.02 42.02
N TRP A 551 18.62 -6.00 42.83
CA TRP A 551 17.60 -5.92 43.85
C TRP A 551 18.23 -6.12 45.22
N THR A 552 17.96 -5.23 46.16
CA THR A 552 18.46 -5.35 47.53
C THR A 552 17.29 -5.46 48.48
N LEU A 553 17.18 -6.61 49.14
CA LEU A 553 16.26 -6.83 50.25
C LEU A 553 16.98 -6.43 51.54
N HIS A 554 16.58 -5.30 52.10
CA HIS A 554 17.11 -4.73 53.32
C HIS A 554 16.58 -5.46 54.56
N GLU A 555 17.27 -5.29 55.68
CA GLU A 555 16.89 -5.92 56.96
C GLU A 555 15.53 -5.46 57.47
N ASP A 556 15.11 -4.24 57.12
CA ASP A 556 13.80 -3.67 57.46
C ASP A 556 12.65 -4.24 56.60
N GLY A 557 12.96 -5.18 55.70
CA GLY A 557 12.00 -5.80 54.80
C GLY A 557 11.63 -4.91 53.61
N THR A 558 12.38 -3.85 53.33
CA THR A 558 12.22 -3.10 52.08
C THR A 558 13.03 -3.72 50.95
N LEU A 559 12.50 -3.66 49.73
CA LEU A 559 13.14 -4.13 48.51
C LEU A 559 13.34 -2.93 47.57
N THR A 560 14.60 -2.62 47.28
CA THR A 560 14.99 -1.57 46.32
C THR A 560 15.52 -2.19 45.04
N ALA A 561 15.36 -1.48 43.92
CA ALA A 561 16.04 -1.79 42.67
C ALA A 561 16.95 -0.62 42.24
N ASP A 562 18.07 -0.93 41.60
CA ASP A 562 19.00 0.07 41.04
C ASP A 562 18.50 0.76 39.75
N ARG A 563 17.32 0.36 39.24
CA ARG A 563 16.74 0.90 38.01
C ARG A 563 15.74 2.01 38.30
N ALA A 564 15.83 3.08 37.50
CA ALA A 564 14.87 4.18 37.52
C ALA A 564 13.43 3.69 37.28
N GLY A 565 12.46 4.28 37.98
CA GLY A 565 11.03 4.00 37.81
C GLY A 565 10.49 2.80 38.60
N VAL A 566 11.32 2.12 39.40
CA VAL A 566 10.85 1.15 40.41
C VAL A 566 10.65 1.88 41.75
N PRO A 567 9.45 1.84 42.36
CA PRO A 567 9.25 2.41 43.69
C PRO A 567 9.95 1.56 44.76
N LEU A 568 10.30 2.17 45.89
CA LEU A 568 10.67 1.43 47.10
C LEU A 568 9.51 0.50 47.49
N LEU A 569 9.75 -0.81 47.54
CA LEU A 569 8.74 -1.80 47.89
C LEU A 569 8.86 -2.15 49.38
N ARG A 570 7.79 -1.98 50.15
CA ARG A 570 7.75 -2.32 51.58
C ARG A 570 7.03 -3.65 51.76
N THR A 571 7.60 -4.55 52.56
CA THR A 571 6.93 -5.81 52.94
C THR A 571 5.62 -5.51 53.65
N THR A 572 4.51 -6.07 53.16
CA THR A 572 3.18 -5.98 53.77
C THR A 572 2.82 -7.27 54.51
N SER A 573 3.32 -8.42 54.05
CA SER A 573 3.25 -9.69 54.76
C SER A 573 4.42 -10.57 54.38
N ALA A 574 4.83 -11.45 55.29
CA ALA A 574 5.90 -12.41 55.07
C ALA A 574 5.57 -13.73 55.75
N ASP A 575 5.73 -14.82 55.00
CA ASP A 575 5.83 -16.18 55.53
C ASP A 575 7.25 -16.74 55.31
N ALA A 576 7.48 -18.01 55.65
CA ALA A 576 8.79 -18.64 55.56
C ALA A 576 9.39 -18.64 54.15
N THR A 577 8.54 -18.62 53.11
CA THR A 577 8.95 -18.77 51.71
C THR A 577 8.57 -17.59 50.84
N THR A 578 7.58 -16.80 51.24
CA THR A 578 6.96 -15.77 50.41
C THR A 578 6.88 -14.45 51.16
N ARG A 579 7.27 -13.37 50.49
CA ARG A 579 7.08 -12.00 50.95
C ARG A 579 6.21 -11.25 49.96
N LEU A 580 5.16 -10.61 50.45
CA LEU A 580 4.34 -9.69 49.67
C LEU A 580 4.84 -8.28 49.95
N LEU A 581 5.04 -7.51 48.89
CA LEU A 581 5.55 -6.14 48.97
C LEU A 581 4.71 -5.20 48.13
N THR A 582 4.64 -3.94 48.57
CA THR A 582 3.93 -2.88 47.84
C THR A 582 4.74 -1.60 47.84
N GLY A 583 4.68 -0.85 46.73
CA GLY A 583 5.34 0.44 46.62
C GLY A 583 4.57 1.40 45.73
N ARG A 584 4.74 2.68 46.02
CA ARG A 584 4.16 3.79 45.25
C ARG A 584 5.21 4.87 45.05
N ARG A 585 5.31 5.39 43.83
CA ARG A 585 6.14 6.55 43.49
C ARG A 585 5.36 7.47 42.59
N THR A 586 5.32 8.76 42.93
CA THR A 586 4.69 9.79 42.09
C THR A 586 5.73 10.77 41.61
N GLU A 587 5.79 10.98 40.31
CA GLU A 587 6.64 11.96 39.64
C GLU A 587 5.74 13.08 39.12
N ARG A 588 6.00 14.32 39.54
CA ARG A 588 5.22 15.49 39.14
C ARG A 588 6.07 16.46 38.32
N THR A 589 5.39 17.08 37.38
CA THR A 589 5.81 18.22 36.57
C THR A 589 4.65 19.22 36.58
N ASP A 590 4.88 20.44 36.11
CA ASP A 590 3.84 21.48 36.05
C ASP A 590 2.59 21.07 35.24
N VAL A 591 2.78 20.19 34.24
CA VAL A 591 1.74 19.77 33.30
C VAL A 591 1.38 18.28 33.39
N SER A 592 2.02 17.51 34.28
CA SER A 592 1.75 16.08 34.39
C SER A 592 2.10 15.50 35.76
N ALA A 593 1.30 14.54 36.22
CA ALA A 593 1.60 13.71 37.39
C ALA A 593 1.54 12.24 36.95
N THR A 594 2.62 11.49 37.21
CA THR A 594 2.69 10.05 36.94
C THR A 594 2.86 9.31 38.24
N THR A 595 1.86 8.53 38.64
CA THR A 595 1.98 7.62 39.79
C THR A 595 2.22 6.21 39.27
N THR A 596 3.30 5.58 39.75
CA THR A 596 3.59 4.17 39.55
C THR A 596 3.30 3.41 40.84
N TRP A 597 2.43 2.41 40.75
CA TRP A 597 2.20 1.41 41.77
C TRP A 597 2.89 0.11 41.38
N MET A 598 3.44 -0.57 42.38
CA MET A 598 4.00 -1.89 42.19
C MET A 598 3.60 -2.76 43.37
N GLU A 599 3.02 -3.90 43.06
CA GLU A 599 2.87 -5.00 44.00
C GLU A 599 3.83 -6.11 43.59
N ALA A 600 4.40 -6.77 44.58
CA ALA A 600 5.41 -7.79 44.36
C ALA A 600 5.16 -8.98 45.27
N ARG A 601 5.46 -10.17 44.75
CA ARG A 601 5.53 -11.41 45.50
C ARG A 601 6.92 -12.01 45.28
N LEU A 602 7.76 -11.95 46.31
CA LEU A 602 9.08 -12.54 46.33
C LEU A 602 8.98 -13.94 46.97
N VAL A 603 9.24 -14.98 46.19
CA VAL A 603 9.22 -16.38 46.62
C VAL A 603 10.65 -16.91 46.65
N GLY A 604 11.10 -17.41 47.81
CA GLY A 604 12.37 -18.13 47.93
C GLY A 604 12.34 -19.41 47.10
N GLY A 605 13.34 -19.60 46.24
CA GLY A 605 13.51 -20.84 45.47
C GLY A 605 14.40 -21.84 46.20
N ALA A 606 14.57 -23.03 45.61
CA ALA A 606 15.59 -23.97 46.06
C ALA A 606 16.99 -23.36 45.87
N GLY A 607 17.82 -23.38 46.91
CA GLY A 607 19.17 -22.81 46.89
C GLY A 607 19.18 -21.28 47.06
N ARG A 608 20.06 -20.58 46.32
CA ARG A 608 20.25 -19.12 46.42
C ARG A 608 19.41 -18.30 45.44
N THR A 609 18.58 -18.94 44.62
CA THR A 609 17.70 -18.24 43.67
C THR A 609 16.37 -17.85 44.30
N ALA A 610 15.76 -16.76 43.82
CA ALA A 610 14.41 -16.35 44.20
C ALA A 610 13.58 -16.04 42.95
N ARG A 611 12.26 -16.11 43.07
CA ARG A 611 11.32 -15.68 42.03
C ARG A 611 10.62 -14.41 42.50
N LEU A 612 10.60 -13.38 41.67
CA LEU A 612 9.91 -12.13 41.95
C LEU A 612 8.79 -11.93 40.92
N ASP A 613 7.55 -12.13 41.33
CA ASP A 613 6.38 -11.79 40.53
C ASP A 613 5.99 -10.34 40.82
N LEU A 614 5.80 -9.53 39.77
CA LEU A 614 5.46 -8.12 39.87
C LEU A 614 4.15 -7.83 39.16
N VAL A 615 3.31 -6.99 39.76
CA VAL A 615 2.22 -6.28 39.11
C VAL A 615 2.57 -4.80 39.16
N ARG A 616 2.92 -4.24 38.00
CA ARG A 616 3.24 -2.82 37.87
C ARG A 616 2.09 -2.11 37.17
N ALA A 617 1.60 -1.03 37.74
CA ALA A 617 0.70 -0.10 37.09
C ALA A 617 1.26 1.31 37.11
N ALA A 618 1.09 2.05 36.03
CA ALA A 618 1.44 3.46 35.97
C ALA A 618 0.29 4.24 35.35
N THR A 619 -0.18 5.25 36.07
CA THR A 619 -1.19 6.20 35.59
C THR A 619 -0.54 7.56 35.48
N ARG A 620 -0.69 8.19 34.32
CA ARG A 620 -0.22 9.53 34.01
C ARG A 620 -1.42 10.40 33.70
N ASP A 621 -1.59 11.42 34.52
CA ASP A 621 -2.53 12.51 34.31
C ASP A 621 -1.75 13.65 33.70
N MET A 622 -2.15 14.10 32.51
CA MET A 622 -1.61 15.27 31.84
C MET A 622 -2.66 16.37 31.86
N ARG A 623 -2.24 17.59 32.17
CA ARG A 623 -3.07 18.79 32.12
C ARG A 623 -2.44 19.77 31.15
N ALA A 624 -3.21 20.23 30.17
CA ALA A 624 -2.80 21.25 29.22
C ALA A 624 -3.83 22.38 29.22
N VAL A 625 -3.38 23.63 29.02
CA VAL A 625 -4.27 24.77 28.80
C VAL A 625 -4.04 25.25 27.37
N VAL A 626 -5.02 25.02 26.49
CA VAL A 626 -4.97 25.42 25.07
C VAL A 626 -6.12 26.39 24.84
N ASP A 627 -5.84 27.57 24.28
CA ASP A 627 -6.84 28.62 24.04
C ASP A 627 -7.67 29.00 25.30
N CYS A 628 -6.98 29.18 26.44
CA CYS A 628 -7.57 29.38 27.77
C CYS A 628 -8.56 28.28 28.23
N ARG A 629 -8.60 27.12 27.58
CA ARG A 629 -9.39 25.96 28.01
C ARG A 629 -8.49 24.88 28.58
N GLU A 630 -8.88 24.33 29.71
CA GLU A 630 -8.16 23.25 30.36
C GLU A 630 -8.58 21.90 29.79
N PHE A 631 -7.59 21.08 29.47
CA PHE A 631 -7.74 19.70 29.01
C PHE A 631 -6.99 18.78 29.96
N THR A 632 -7.64 17.71 30.38
CA THR A 632 -7.04 16.67 31.23
C THR A 632 -7.07 15.33 30.51
N SER A 633 -5.92 14.73 30.27
CA SER A 633 -5.81 13.40 29.67
C SER A 633 -5.23 12.42 30.69
N THR A 634 -5.94 11.32 30.93
CA THR A 634 -5.48 10.24 31.81
C THR A 634 -5.09 9.03 30.98
N SER A 635 -3.86 8.54 31.17
CA SER A 635 -3.39 7.30 30.53
C SER A 635 -2.92 6.31 31.59
N SER A 636 -3.38 5.07 31.51
CA SER A 636 -2.99 4.00 32.44
C SER A 636 -2.37 2.83 31.68
N THR A 637 -1.29 2.28 32.22
CA THR A 637 -0.66 1.04 31.75
C THR A 637 -0.50 0.10 32.92
N ALA A 638 -0.64 -1.20 32.68
CA ALA A 638 -0.46 -2.21 33.69
C ALA A 638 0.14 -3.48 33.09
N GLN A 639 1.09 -4.08 33.77
CA GLN A 639 1.71 -5.32 33.34
C GLN A 639 2.01 -6.24 34.51
N ARG A 640 2.02 -7.54 34.19
CA ARG A 640 2.45 -8.62 35.06
C ARG A 640 3.79 -9.14 34.55
N LEU A 641 4.76 -9.25 35.45
CA LEU A 641 6.11 -9.70 35.16
C LEU A 641 6.47 -10.83 36.13
N SER A 642 7.23 -11.82 35.67
CA SER A 642 7.87 -12.81 36.55
C SER A 642 9.37 -12.80 36.28
N LEU A 643 10.15 -12.60 37.34
CA LEU A 643 11.60 -12.49 37.29
C LEU A 643 12.21 -13.67 38.05
N THR A 644 13.27 -14.26 37.49
CA THR A 644 14.14 -15.16 38.23
C THR A 644 15.35 -14.36 38.70
N LEU A 645 15.56 -14.35 40.01
CA LEU A 645 16.62 -13.65 40.70
C LEU A 645 17.71 -14.64 41.13
N GLY A 646 18.97 -14.31 40.87
CA GLY A 646 20.14 -15.03 41.35
C GLY A 646 20.89 -14.21 42.41
N PRO A 647 21.71 -14.83 43.27
CA PRO A 647 22.59 -14.08 44.15
C PRO A 647 23.59 -13.26 43.32
N GLU A 648 23.92 -12.06 43.81
CA GLU A 648 25.04 -11.28 43.27
C GLU A 648 26.37 -11.68 43.90
#